data_AF-F2UD48-F1
#
_entry.id   AF-F2UD48-F1
#
_cell.length_a   1.000
_cell.length_b   1.000
_cell.length_c   1.000
_cell.angle_alpha   90.00
_cell.angle_beta   90.00
_cell.angle_gamma   90.00
#
_symmetry.space_group_name_H-M   'P 1'
#
loop_
_entity.id
_entity.type
_entity.pdbx_description
1 polymer ?
#
loop_
_entity_poly.entity_id
_entity_poly.type
_entity_poly.pdbx_seq_one_letter_code
_entity_poly.pdbx_strand_id
1 'polypeptide(L)'
;MKKRIDRRVRTLIENGVHTRQRTCMVLVGSNAKDQVVNLHFMLEKASLRAKPSVLWCYKKDLGFTSYVYSFVIDEAAAIPLPLVKDLMGPYIVFMASTINGYEGTGRSLSLKLIQQLRKQAGVAASKGATHSKLRELTLDIPIRYAANDPVEAWLNGLLCLDSTIAPPSAGACPHPSACDLYSIDRDTLFSYNKVSEVFLQRMVALYVASHYRNTPNDLQLLSDAPAHRVFCLLAPITNPQELPEILCVIQVALEGEISAKTVRATLKQGIKQAGDLIPWTICQQYQDDDFGQLSGARIVRIATHPDYQGMGYGKRAIEQLKAFYDGKLLDLSESGTREKIEAHSLELHEEDHESLTPRKNLPPLIRKLDELEPDTLDYLGVSYGATPSLYKFWKKCGFAPFYMRQTANDLTGEHTCIMLNPLETARLNGKWLRSYWLDFQQRYMVLLGSAFRHFPPALGLGVLEPVPCVSLEDDEEEEQKHLLTVDELMTHFTPHDLKRLQAYVNQMADFHIILDLVPRAARLFFTQKLPVRISPAQQAILLGLGLQHKTIEDLEKGMGLGSAQLLGLFRRAVEQINKAFRRLREKHIEAQLPKTRLEFAGEAVEENLEEQLEEAGREEMKKLEEEEHTEQVDQERRELLLQTFSKYSIDVDDETFEKAVSGKTEVSRVSIPRKQELKPAGEDDGAKRRADDDADEFDMKGKKAKKGKKSNKSTPSKKGKKGTPSKKDKGTPGKKKKGGKKGGRQ
;
A
#
# COMPACT_ATOMS: atom_id res chain seq x y z
N MET A 1 28.97 -19.37 43.71
CA MET A 1 28.62 -18.42 44.81
C MET A 1 27.54 -17.45 44.32
N LYS A 2 26.35 -17.41 44.94
CA LYS A 2 25.33 -16.37 44.63
C LYS A 2 25.86 -15.02 45.13
N LYS A 3 26.22 -14.11 44.22
CA LYS A 3 26.56 -12.72 44.59
C LYS A 3 25.34 -12.07 45.27
N ARG A 4 25.55 -11.50 46.45
CA ARG A 4 24.50 -10.79 47.19
C ARG A 4 24.11 -9.54 46.40
N ILE A 5 22.83 -9.38 46.11
CA ILE A 5 22.31 -8.18 45.44
C ILE A 5 22.56 -6.96 46.34
N ASP A 6 22.97 -5.85 45.73
CA ASP A 6 23.25 -4.59 46.42
C ASP A 6 22.01 -4.13 47.22
N ARG A 7 22.23 -3.73 48.48
CA ARG A 7 21.16 -3.30 49.39
C ARG A 7 20.40 -2.09 48.86
N ARG A 8 21.04 -1.22 48.06
CA ARG A 8 20.42 -0.03 47.46
C ARG A 8 19.22 -0.38 46.59
N VAL A 9 19.28 -1.50 45.86
CA VAL A 9 18.18 -1.95 44.98
C VAL A 9 16.93 -2.27 45.81
N ARG A 10 17.11 -2.95 46.94
CA ARG A 10 16.00 -3.25 47.86
C ARG A 10 15.40 -1.96 48.44
N THR A 11 16.24 -1.05 48.92
CA THR A 11 15.80 0.23 49.49
C THR A 11 15.02 1.06 48.46
N LEU A 12 15.43 1.07 47.20
CA LEU A 12 14.69 1.76 46.12
C LEU A 12 13.29 1.17 45.89
N ILE A 13 13.16 -0.17 45.91
CA ILE A 13 11.86 -0.84 45.77
C ILE A 13 10.96 -0.51 46.95
N GLU A 14 11.47 -0.64 48.18
CA GLU A 14 10.73 -0.34 49.41
C GLU A 14 10.28 1.13 49.44
N ASN A 15 11.17 2.06 49.10
CA ASN A 15 10.84 3.48 49.02
C ASN A 15 9.79 3.78 47.94
N GLY A 16 9.88 3.16 46.77
CA GLY A 16 8.89 3.31 45.70
C GLY A 16 7.50 2.87 46.13
N VAL A 17 7.41 1.74 46.85
CA VAL A 17 6.15 1.25 47.46
C VAL A 17 5.64 2.22 48.53
N HIS A 18 6.52 2.69 49.43
CA HIS A 18 6.15 3.57 50.53
C HIS A 18 5.65 4.94 50.06
N THR A 19 6.32 5.51 49.05
CA THR A 19 5.98 6.82 48.45
C THR A 19 4.84 6.73 47.44
N ARG A 20 4.36 5.51 47.13
CA ARG A 20 3.36 5.23 46.08
C ARG A 20 3.76 5.77 44.72
N GLN A 21 5.06 5.80 44.43
CA GLN A 21 5.59 6.25 43.14
C GLN A 21 5.73 5.07 42.18
N ARG A 22 5.35 5.29 40.91
CA ARG A 22 5.62 4.32 39.84
C ARG A 22 7.13 4.30 39.61
N THR A 23 7.73 3.13 39.76
CA THR A 23 9.17 2.94 39.64
C THR A 23 9.48 2.14 38.37
N CYS A 24 10.43 2.63 37.56
CA CYS A 24 10.96 1.90 36.42
C CYS A 24 12.39 1.42 36.75
N MET A 25 12.71 0.17 36.46
CA MET A 25 14.05 -0.39 36.63
C MET A 25 14.54 -0.96 35.29
N VAL A 26 15.67 -0.46 34.81
CA VAL A 26 16.33 -0.95 33.59
C VAL A 26 17.48 -1.87 33.99
N LEU A 27 17.41 -3.13 33.53
CA LEU A 27 18.44 -4.13 33.76
C LEU A 27 19.29 -4.31 32.51
N VAL A 28 20.58 -4.01 32.60
CA VAL A 28 21.54 -4.15 31.49
C VAL A 28 22.50 -5.30 31.79
N GLY A 29 22.59 -6.27 30.87
CA GLY A 29 23.54 -7.39 30.95
C GLY A 29 23.03 -8.68 30.31
N SER A 30 23.95 -9.60 30.02
CA SER A 30 23.67 -10.89 29.35
C SER A 30 22.66 -11.79 30.09
N ASN A 31 22.61 -11.70 31.43
CA ASN A 31 21.71 -12.50 32.28
C ASN A 31 20.61 -11.65 32.95
N ALA A 32 20.24 -10.50 32.37
CA ALA A 32 19.22 -9.62 32.93
C ALA A 32 17.85 -10.32 33.12
N LYS A 33 17.51 -11.24 32.21
CA LYS A 33 16.29 -12.06 32.27
C LYS A 33 16.19 -12.91 33.53
N ASP A 34 17.31 -13.40 34.05
CA ASP A 34 17.30 -14.24 35.26
C ASP A 34 17.14 -13.42 36.54
N GLN A 35 17.48 -12.12 36.50
CA GLN A 35 17.36 -11.20 37.63
C GLN A 35 15.93 -10.67 37.83
N VAL A 36 15.09 -10.77 36.81
CA VAL A 36 13.66 -10.43 36.83
C VAL A 36 12.93 -11.14 37.98
N VAL A 37 13.19 -12.44 38.18
CA VAL A 37 12.58 -13.26 39.24
C VAL A 37 12.98 -12.73 40.63
N ASN A 38 14.24 -12.31 40.79
CA ASN A 38 14.73 -11.77 42.05
C ASN A 38 14.08 -10.41 42.38
N LEU A 39 13.88 -9.54 41.38
CA LEU A 39 13.18 -8.26 41.57
C LEU A 39 11.70 -8.45 41.90
N HIS A 40 11.02 -9.38 41.22
CA HIS A 40 9.62 -9.71 41.53
C HIS A 40 9.48 -10.18 42.98
N PHE A 41 10.36 -11.06 43.43
CA PHE A 41 10.36 -11.56 44.81
C PHE A 41 10.61 -10.44 45.84
N MET A 42 11.48 -9.47 45.53
CA MET A 42 11.71 -8.32 46.40
C MET A 42 10.47 -7.40 46.47
N LEU A 43 9.81 -7.15 45.35
CA LEU A 43 8.60 -6.33 45.28
C LEU A 43 7.42 -7.00 46.01
N GLU A 44 7.26 -8.31 45.84
CA GLU A 44 6.22 -9.09 46.52
C GLU A 44 6.40 -9.07 48.04
N LYS A 45 7.64 -9.09 48.53
CA LYS A 45 7.93 -8.92 49.97
C LYS A 45 7.70 -7.51 50.49
N ALA A 46 7.83 -6.49 49.65
CA ALA A 46 7.65 -5.09 50.03
C ALA A 46 6.17 -4.66 50.07
N SER A 47 5.24 -5.42 49.48
CA SER A 47 3.82 -5.07 49.38
C SER A 47 2.91 -6.10 50.08
N LEU A 48 2.07 -5.66 51.03
CA LEU A 48 1.12 -6.50 51.76
C LEU A 48 -0.23 -6.71 51.03
N ARG A 49 -0.40 -6.21 49.79
CA ARG A 49 -1.63 -6.38 48.97
C ARG A 49 -1.42 -7.33 47.79
N ALA A 50 -2.52 -7.93 47.34
CA ALA A 50 -2.60 -8.90 46.25
C ALA A 50 -1.81 -8.48 45.00
N LYS A 51 -0.95 -9.40 44.54
CA LYS A 51 -0.11 -9.43 43.34
C LYS A 51 0.21 -8.08 42.69
N PRO A 52 1.45 -7.56 42.82
CA PRO A 52 1.83 -6.33 42.12
C PRO A 52 1.68 -6.49 40.60
N SER A 53 1.12 -5.47 39.92
CA SER A 53 1.05 -5.44 38.46
C SER A 53 2.44 -5.13 37.90
N VAL A 54 3.16 -6.17 37.46
CA VAL A 54 4.51 -6.04 36.87
C VAL A 54 4.45 -6.37 35.39
N LEU A 55 4.97 -5.47 34.56
CA LEU A 55 5.11 -5.66 33.12
C LEU A 55 6.58 -5.96 32.79
N TRP A 56 6.83 -7.01 32.04
CA TRP A 56 8.15 -7.40 31.56
C TRP A 56 8.22 -7.19 30.05
N CYS A 57 9.27 -6.52 29.56
CA CYS A 57 9.51 -6.37 28.14
C CYS A 57 10.85 -7.05 27.80
N TYR A 58 10.82 -7.95 26.82
CA TYR A 58 12.02 -8.61 26.31
C TYR A 58 12.37 -8.07 24.92
N LYS A 59 13.66 -8.07 24.58
CA LYS A 59 14.19 -7.62 23.29
C LYS A 59 13.61 -8.36 22.07
N LYS A 60 13.00 -9.54 22.24
CA LYS A 60 12.56 -10.41 21.13
C LYS A 60 11.07 -10.80 21.14
N ASP A 61 10.40 -10.85 22.30
CA ASP A 61 8.98 -11.19 22.39
C ASP A 61 8.24 -10.19 23.28
N LEU A 62 7.24 -9.52 22.71
CA LEU A 62 6.34 -8.62 23.43
C LEU A 62 5.14 -9.42 23.97
N GLY A 63 5.36 -10.13 25.08
CA GLY A 63 4.26 -10.70 25.85
C GLY A 63 3.49 -9.59 26.59
N PHE A 64 2.48 -9.02 25.96
CA PHE A 64 1.67 -7.97 26.59
C PHE A 64 0.67 -8.55 27.61
N THR A 65 0.65 -8.00 28.81
CA THR A 65 -0.54 -8.05 29.68
C THR A 65 -1.42 -6.84 29.37
N SER A 66 -2.74 -6.97 29.53
CA SER A 66 -3.77 -6.00 29.13
C SER A 66 -3.74 -4.63 29.86
N TYR A 67 -2.70 -4.35 30.63
CA TYR A 67 -2.61 -3.20 31.54
C TYR A 67 -1.26 -2.46 31.39
N VAL A 68 -0.89 -2.08 30.17
CA VAL A 68 0.24 -1.18 29.94
C VAL A 68 -0.22 0.26 30.12
N TYR A 69 0.27 0.94 31.17
CA TYR A 69 -0.05 2.35 31.44
C TYR A 69 0.98 3.33 30.87
N SER A 70 2.22 2.89 30.64
CA SER A 70 3.28 3.71 30.06
C SER A 70 4.38 2.86 29.41
N PHE A 71 4.96 3.35 28.32
CA PHE A 71 6.04 2.69 27.55
C PHE A 71 7.21 3.65 27.33
N VAL A 72 8.44 3.15 27.32
CA VAL A 72 9.65 3.93 27.04
C VAL A 72 10.40 3.25 25.90
N ILE A 73 10.66 4.01 24.83
CA ILE A 73 11.39 3.56 23.66
C ILE A 73 12.72 4.31 23.64
N ASP A 74 13.82 3.57 23.74
CA ASP A 74 15.15 4.11 23.51
C ASP A 74 15.53 3.90 22.05
N GLU A 75 16.22 4.87 21.47
CA GLU A 75 16.55 4.95 20.03
C GLU A 75 15.36 4.64 19.09
N ALA A 76 14.25 5.36 19.29
CA ALA A 76 13.06 5.23 18.45
C ALA A 76 13.37 5.48 16.95
N ALA A 77 14.42 6.26 16.66
CA ALA A 77 15.00 6.49 15.34
C ALA A 77 15.36 5.23 14.55
N ALA A 78 15.85 4.21 15.26
CA ALA A 78 16.33 2.99 14.65
C ALA A 78 15.20 1.99 14.35
N ILE A 79 13.98 2.27 14.80
CA ILE A 79 12.83 1.34 14.70
C ILE A 79 11.93 1.74 13.52
N PRO A 80 11.55 0.79 12.65
CA PRO A 80 10.63 1.05 11.54
C PRO A 80 9.37 1.79 11.99
N LEU A 81 8.99 2.84 11.25
CA LEU A 81 7.84 3.68 11.58
C LEU A 81 6.51 2.91 11.78
N PRO A 82 6.17 1.86 11.00
CA PRO A 82 4.98 1.04 11.26
C PRO A 82 5.03 0.37 12.64
N LEU A 83 6.19 -0.18 13.02
CA LEU A 83 6.36 -0.81 14.32
C LEU A 83 6.29 0.21 15.45
N VAL A 84 6.88 1.40 15.27
CA VAL A 84 6.72 2.51 16.23
C VAL A 84 5.25 2.89 16.39
N LYS A 85 4.45 2.89 15.32
CA LYS A 85 3.00 3.14 15.40
C LYS A 85 2.25 2.06 16.14
N ASP A 86 2.59 0.80 15.94
CA ASP A 86 1.98 -0.32 16.67
C ASP A 86 2.33 -0.26 18.16
N LEU A 87 3.52 0.25 18.50
CA LEU A 87 3.95 0.54 19.88
C LEU A 87 3.31 1.82 20.45
N MET A 88 2.77 2.71 19.61
CA MET A 88 2.02 3.90 20.04
C MET A 88 0.55 3.54 20.29
N GLY A 89 0.29 2.88 21.42
CA GLY A 89 -1.06 2.56 21.88
C GLY A 89 -1.77 3.73 22.62
N PRO A 90 -2.93 3.48 23.25
CA PRO A 90 -3.71 4.48 24.00
C PRO A 90 -3.07 4.89 25.35
N TYR A 91 -1.79 4.59 25.55
CA TYR A 91 -1.03 4.82 26.78
C TYR A 91 0.05 5.88 26.58
N ILE A 92 0.69 6.31 27.68
CA ILE A 92 1.77 7.31 27.62
C ILE A 92 3.03 6.65 27.07
N VAL A 93 3.60 7.21 26.00
CA VAL A 93 4.85 6.73 25.41
C VAL A 93 5.94 7.81 25.54
N PHE A 94 7.07 7.44 26.12
CA PHE A 94 8.30 8.24 26.09
C PHE A 94 9.20 7.69 24.98
N MET A 95 9.74 8.57 24.15
CA MET A 95 10.64 8.20 23.07
C MET A 95 11.93 9.01 23.21
N ALA A 96 13.06 8.31 23.23
CA ALA A 96 14.39 8.90 23.14
C ALA A 96 14.98 8.59 21.76
N SER A 97 15.75 9.52 21.22
CA SER A 97 16.40 9.40 19.92
C SER A 97 17.60 10.34 19.86
N THR A 98 18.67 9.90 19.22
CA THR A 98 19.84 10.73 18.91
C THR A 98 19.67 11.45 17.56
N ILE A 99 19.76 12.78 17.59
CA ILE A 99 19.59 13.62 16.39
C ILE A 99 20.93 13.84 15.69
N ASN A 100 21.93 14.31 16.44
CA ASN A 100 23.27 14.59 15.96
C ASN A 100 24.19 13.46 16.44
N GLY A 101 24.91 12.83 15.52
CA GLY A 101 25.87 11.78 15.86
C GLY A 101 26.09 10.78 14.73
N TYR A 102 26.96 9.81 15.00
CA TYR A 102 27.43 8.82 14.03
C TYR A 102 26.33 7.89 13.48
N GLU A 103 25.20 7.75 14.18
CA GLU A 103 24.09 6.90 13.71
C GLU A 103 23.06 7.61 12.83
N GLY A 104 23.11 8.95 12.73
CA GLY A 104 22.47 9.77 11.68
C GLY A 104 20.96 9.57 11.40
N THR A 105 20.24 8.76 12.18
CA THR A 105 18.87 8.28 11.89
C THR A 105 17.78 9.14 12.52
N GLY A 106 18.09 9.84 13.62
CA GLY A 106 17.04 10.44 14.44
C GLY A 106 16.34 11.63 13.85
N ARG A 107 17.00 12.42 12.98
CA ARG A 107 16.40 13.70 12.55
C ARG A 107 15.40 13.59 11.42
N SER A 108 15.65 12.74 10.41
CA SER A 108 14.70 12.54 9.33
C SER A 108 13.46 11.76 9.82
N LEU A 109 13.65 10.81 10.74
CA LEU A 109 12.54 10.18 11.44
C LEU A 109 11.83 11.16 12.37
N SER A 110 12.54 11.95 13.18
CA SER A 110 11.89 12.92 14.07
C SER A 110 11.04 13.89 13.28
N LEU A 111 11.53 14.45 12.16
CA LEU A 111 10.73 15.34 11.31
C LEU A 111 9.47 14.65 10.77
N LYS A 112 9.60 13.46 10.16
CA LYS A 112 8.44 12.73 9.58
C LYS A 112 7.45 12.26 10.65
N LEU A 113 7.95 11.68 11.74
CA LEU A 113 7.15 11.18 12.86
C LEU A 113 6.47 12.34 13.59
N ILE A 114 7.21 13.38 13.95
CA ILE A 114 6.67 14.58 14.62
C ILE A 114 5.66 15.27 13.71
N GLN A 115 5.93 15.42 12.41
CA GLN A 115 4.96 16.02 11.49
C GLN A 115 3.68 15.17 11.38
N GLN A 116 3.80 13.83 11.33
CA GLN A 116 2.64 12.94 11.36
C GLN A 116 1.87 13.01 12.68
N LEU A 117 2.57 13.01 13.82
CA LEU A 117 1.96 13.15 15.14
C LEU A 117 1.31 14.52 15.32
N ARG A 118 1.90 15.60 14.81
CA ARG A 118 1.31 16.95 14.78
C ARG A 118 0.04 16.97 13.92
N LYS A 119 0.05 16.34 12.74
CA LYS A 119 -1.15 16.20 11.89
C LYS A 119 -2.26 15.43 12.62
N GLN A 120 -1.93 14.31 13.26
CA GLN A 120 -2.89 13.51 14.02
C GLN A 120 -3.43 14.26 15.25
N ALA A 121 -2.57 14.98 15.98
CA ALA A 121 -2.97 15.83 17.10
C ALA A 121 -3.86 17.00 16.67
N GLY A 122 -3.58 17.62 15.51
CA GLY A 122 -4.41 18.69 14.93
C GLY A 122 -5.80 18.20 14.51
N VAL A 123 -5.89 17.01 13.91
CA VAL A 123 -7.18 16.39 13.57
C VAL A 123 -7.94 15.96 14.83
N ALA A 124 -7.26 15.45 15.87
CA ALA A 124 -7.87 15.08 17.14
C ALA A 124 -8.43 16.29 17.93
N ALA A 125 -7.76 17.45 17.85
CA ALA A 125 -8.25 18.71 18.42
C ALA A 125 -9.58 19.16 17.81
N SER A 126 -9.79 18.91 16.51
CA SER A 126 -11.05 19.23 15.81
C SER A 126 -12.23 18.32 16.19
N LYS A 127 -11.96 17.12 16.74
CA LYS A 127 -12.96 16.12 17.16
C LYS A 127 -13.13 16.01 18.68
N GLY A 128 -12.56 16.94 19.46
CA GLY A 128 -12.75 17.00 20.91
C GLY A 128 -12.06 15.89 21.72
N ALA A 129 -11.11 15.16 21.14
CA ALA A 129 -10.34 14.14 21.84
C ALA A 129 -9.16 14.78 22.61
N THR A 130 -9.17 14.69 23.94
CA THR A 130 -8.21 15.31 24.86
C THR A 130 -6.89 14.55 25.06
N HIS A 131 -6.68 13.44 24.34
CA HIS A 131 -5.67 12.44 24.72
C HIS A 131 -4.31 12.47 24.00
N SER A 132 -4.05 13.38 23.04
CA SER A 132 -2.76 13.41 22.31
C SER A 132 -2.03 14.75 22.40
N LYS A 133 -1.48 15.08 23.59
CA LYS A 133 -0.52 16.20 23.72
C LYS A 133 0.90 15.68 23.49
N LEU A 134 1.43 15.87 22.28
CA LEU A 134 2.86 15.70 22.01
C LEU A 134 3.65 16.79 22.75
N ARG A 135 4.69 16.39 23.49
CA ARG A 135 5.66 17.31 24.11
C ARG A 135 7.06 16.92 23.64
N GLU A 136 7.77 17.89 23.11
CA GLU A 136 9.14 17.75 22.60
C GLU A 136 10.11 18.32 23.64
N LEU A 137 11.19 17.60 23.92
CA LEU A 137 12.27 18.01 24.82
C LEU A 137 13.60 17.70 24.12
N THR A 138 14.49 18.69 24.05
CA THR A 138 15.85 18.53 23.50
C THR A 138 16.88 18.58 24.63
N LEU A 139 17.92 17.75 24.52
CA LEU A 139 19.01 17.69 25.47
C LEU A 139 20.31 18.06 24.72
N ASP A 140 20.76 19.30 24.89
CA ASP A 140 21.88 19.85 24.11
C ASP A 140 23.17 19.99 24.95
N ILE A 141 23.07 19.90 26.28
CA ILE A 141 24.22 20.07 27.19
C ILE A 141 24.99 18.73 27.31
N PRO A 142 26.25 18.65 26.84
CA PRO A 142 27.04 17.44 26.98
C PRO A 142 27.43 17.19 28.43
N ILE A 143 27.47 15.93 28.83
CA ILE A 143 27.90 15.52 30.19
C ILE A 143 29.35 15.07 30.26
N ARG A 144 29.99 14.77 29.12
CA ARG A 144 31.34 14.20 29.04
C ARG A 144 32.42 15.27 28.84
N TYR A 145 32.08 16.35 28.15
CA TYR A 145 32.95 17.46 27.81
C TYR A 145 32.24 18.79 28.06
N ALA A 146 32.98 19.90 27.98
CA ALA A 146 32.41 21.23 28.21
C ALA A 146 31.47 21.64 27.08
N ALA A 147 30.50 22.51 27.38
CA ALA A 147 29.72 23.14 26.33
C ALA A 147 30.63 23.94 25.38
N ASN A 148 30.40 23.84 24.07
CA ASN A 148 31.19 24.48 23.01
C ASN A 148 32.67 24.04 22.94
N ASP A 149 32.93 22.73 23.06
CA ASP A 149 34.27 22.18 22.84
C ASP A 149 34.73 22.43 21.38
N PRO A 150 35.89 23.08 21.16
CA PRO A 150 36.38 23.37 19.81
C PRO A 150 36.73 22.11 19.01
N VAL A 151 37.12 21.02 19.66
CA VAL A 151 37.42 19.74 18.98
C VAL A 151 36.12 19.11 18.46
N GLU A 152 35.05 19.18 19.26
CA GLU A 152 33.73 18.71 18.85
C GLU A 152 33.18 19.57 17.70
N ALA A 153 33.33 20.90 17.77
CA ALA A 153 32.91 21.80 16.69
C ALA A 153 33.68 21.53 15.39
N TRP A 154 34.99 21.28 15.49
CA TRP A 154 35.80 20.87 14.35
C TRP A 154 35.36 19.53 13.77
N LEU A 155 35.11 18.53 14.62
CA LEU A 155 34.68 17.20 14.20
C LEU A 155 33.30 17.23 13.52
N ASN A 156 32.36 18.00 14.07
CA ASN A 156 31.03 18.19 13.49
C ASN A 156 31.10 18.94 12.16
N GLY A 157 31.99 19.93 12.04
CA GLY A 157 32.31 20.59 10.78
C GLY A 157 32.84 19.59 9.75
N LEU A 158 33.92 18.88 10.07
CA LEU A 158 34.57 17.92 9.18
C LEU A 158 33.62 16.81 8.69
N LEU A 159 32.85 16.21 9.60
CA LEU A 159 31.92 15.12 9.27
C LEU A 159 30.53 15.63 8.84
N CYS A 160 30.36 16.94 8.68
CA CYS A 160 29.10 17.58 8.31
C CYS A 160 27.91 17.19 9.21
N LEU A 161 28.14 16.89 10.49
CA LEU A 161 27.09 16.42 11.41
C LEU A 161 26.10 17.53 11.81
N ASP A 162 26.51 18.80 11.68
CA ASP A 162 25.66 19.97 11.94
C ASP A 162 24.69 20.27 10.79
N SER A 163 24.92 19.70 9.60
CA SER A 163 24.13 19.87 8.38
C SER A 163 22.77 19.16 8.47
N THR A 164 21.92 19.70 9.33
CA THR A 164 20.76 18.96 9.83
C THR A 164 19.42 19.42 9.25
N ILE A 165 19.42 20.60 8.62
CA ILE A 165 18.25 21.20 7.97
C ILE A 165 18.77 21.86 6.70
N ALA A 166 18.27 21.42 5.53
CA ALA A 166 18.44 22.20 4.32
C ALA A 166 17.76 23.56 4.57
N PRO A 167 18.48 24.68 4.40
CA PRO A 167 17.95 26.00 4.76
C PRO A 167 16.59 26.21 4.07
N PRO A 168 15.59 26.76 4.78
CA PRO A 168 14.28 26.97 4.19
C PRO A 168 14.42 27.79 2.90
N SER A 169 13.69 27.36 1.86
CA SER A 169 13.66 28.01 0.56
C SER A 169 13.58 29.53 0.71
N ALA A 170 14.58 30.24 0.20
CA ALA A 170 14.60 31.70 0.23
C ALA A 170 13.84 32.32 -0.95
N GLY A 171 13.30 31.52 -1.88
CA GLY A 171 12.82 32.01 -3.18
C GLY A 171 11.58 31.33 -3.75
N ALA A 172 11.06 31.91 -4.84
CA ALA A 172 10.01 31.29 -5.64
C ALA A 172 10.55 30.04 -6.33
N CYS A 173 9.86 28.90 -6.18
CA CYS A 173 10.23 27.65 -6.80
C CYS A 173 10.26 27.77 -8.34
N PRO A 174 11.41 27.63 -9.01
CA PRO A 174 11.47 27.64 -10.46
C PRO A 174 10.74 26.43 -11.04
N HIS A 175 10.22 26.55 -12.26
CA HIS A 175 9.62 25.38 -12.91
C HIS A 175 10.72 24.31 -13.17
N PRO A 176 10.46 23.01 -12.95
CA PRO A 176 11.48 21.95 -13.12
C PRO A 176 12.18 21.96 -14.48
N SER A 177 11.50 22.37 -15.55
CA SER A 177 12.08 22.46 -16.89
C SER A 177 13.19 23.51 -17.04
N ALA A 178 13.22 24.52 -16.17
CA ALA A 178 14.27 25.55 -16.17
C ALA A 178 15.49 25.15 -15.32
N CYS A 179 15.42 24.02 -14.62
CA CYS A 179 16.50 23.55 -13.77
C CYS A 179 17.37 22.57 -14.55
N ASP A 180 18.69 22.72 -14.38
CA ASP A 180 19.69 21.90 -15.05
C ASP A 180 20.54 21.14 -14.04
N LEU A 181 20.93 19.95 -14.49
CA LEU A 181 21.78 19.03 -13.75
C LEU A 181 23.24 19.36 -14.06
N TYR A 182 24.08 19.32 -13.03
CA TYR A 182 25.50 19.59 -13.14
C TYR A 182 26.29 18.44 -12.53
N SER A 183 27.45 18.15 -13.10
CA SER A 183 28.41 17.20 -12.54
C SER A 183 29.29 17.93 -11.53
N ILE A 184 29.50 17.31 -10.36
CA ILE A 184 30.36 17.86 -9.32
C ILE A 184 31.68 17.14 -9.32
N ASP A 185 32.75 17.93 -9.40
CA ASP A 185 34.10 17.44 -9.28
C ASP A 185 34.42 17.13 -7.81
N ARG A 186 34.83 15.90 -7.52
CA ARG A 186 35.01 15.42 -6.14
C ARG A 186 36.27 15.97 -5.50
N ASP A 187 37.35 16.06 -6.26
CA ASP A 187 38.65 16.54 -5.75
C ASP A 187 38.54 17.99 -5.28
N THR A 188 37.80 18.81 -6.03
CA THR A 188 37.52 20.21 -5.67
C THR A 188 36.50 20.34 -4.54
N LEU A 189 35.53 19.43 -4.46
CA LEU A 189 34.55 19.38 -3.37
C LEU A 189 35.25 19.10 -2.03
N PHE A 190 36.19 18.16 -2.00
CA PHE A 190 36.93 17.77 -0.78
C PHE A 190 38.24 18.56 -0.55
N SER A 191 38.47 19.65 -1.30
CA SER A 191 39.68 20.49 -1.20
C SER A 191 39.75 21.40 0.03
N TYR A 192 38.74 21.38 0.92
CA TYR A 192 38.62 22.23 2.11
C TYR A 192 38.67 23.76 1.81
N ASN A 193 38.10 24.18 0.69
CA ASN A 193 37.82 25.59 0.43
C ASN A 193 36.54 26.03 1.16
N LYS A 194 36.50 27.24 1.71
CA LYS A 194 35.32 27.83 2.38
C LYS A 194 34.03 27.72 1.55
N VAL A 195 34.12 27.93 0.23
CA VAL A 195 32.96 27.84 -0.67
C VAL A 195 32.54 26.38 -0.88
N SER A 196 33.50 25.49 -1.12
CA SER A 196 33.27 24.06 -1.27
C SER A 196 32.70 23.43 0.00
N GLU A 197 33.15 23.87 1.17
CA GLU A 197 32.67 23.39 2.46
C GLU A 197 31.19 23.77 2.69
N VAL A 198 30.81 25.02 2.41
CA VAL A 198 29.39 25.43 2.50
C VAL A 198 28.54 24.63 1.52
N PHE A 199 29.05 24.34 0.33
CA PHE A 199 28.36 23.52 -0.67
C PHE A 199 28.24 22.05 -0.22
N LEU A 200 29.31 21.47 0.31
CA LEU A 200 29.33 20.11 0.88
C LEU A 200 28.33 19.98 2.02
N GLN A 201 28.32 20.92 2.97
CA GLN A 201 27.36 20.95 4.08
C GLN A 201 25.92 21.01 3.56
N ARG A 202 25.61 21.83 2.53
CA ARG A 202 24.27 21.88 1.92
C ARG A 202 23.90 20.54 1.25
N MET A 203 24.84 19.90 0.56
CA MET A 203 24.64 18.61 -0.09
C MET A 203 24.39 17.50 0.94
N VAL A 204 25.20 17.43 2.00
CA VAL A 204 25.06 16.44 3.08
C VAL A 204 23.77 16.66 3.86
N ALA A 205 23.36 17.92 4.09
CA ALA A 205 22.06 18.22 4.69
C ALA A 205 20.89 17.60 3.92
N LEU A 206 20.97 17.60 2.59
CA LEU A 206 19.96 16.97 1.74
C LEU A 206 20.00 15.44 1.83
N TYR A 207 21.19 14.83 1.88
CA TYR A 207 21.32 13.39 2.11
C TYR A 207 20.75 12.97 3.47
N VAL A 208 21.05 13.74 4.52
CA VAL A 208 20.54 13.51 5.88
C VAL A 208 19.02 13.64 5.94
N ALA A 209 18.45 14.64 5.28
CA ALA A 209 17.01 14.88 5.29
C ALA A 209 16.20 13.83 4.50
N SER A 210 16.77 13.28 3.42
CA SER A 210 16.07 12.36 2.52
C SER A 210 16.15 10.90 2.94
N HIS A 211 17.30 10.46 3.48
CA HIS A 211 17.55 9.06 3.85
C HIS A 211 17.17 8.73 5.30
N TYR A 212 16.79 7.46 5.51
CA TYR A 212 16.38 6.96 6.83
C TYR A 212 17.56 6.77 7.78
N ARG A 213 18.71 6.35 7.24
CA ARG A 213 19.96 6.16 7.98
C ARG A 213 21.10 6.63 7.10
N ASN A 214 21.97 7.45 7.69
CA ASN A 214 23.24 7.84 7.10
C ASN A 214 24.35 7.50 8.08
N THR A 215 25.52 7.16 7.56
CA THR A 215 26.70 6.93 8.37
C THR A 215 27.81 7.88 7.90
N PRO A 216 28.65 8.40 8.80
CA PRO A 216 29.79 9.25 8.40
C PRO A 216 30.71 8.56 7.38
N ASN A 217 30.79 7.23 7.41
CA ASN A 217 31.53 6.43 6.44
C ASN A 217 31.02 6.60 5.00
N ASP A 218 29.80 7.09 4.80
CA ASP A 218 29.28 7.41 3.48
C ASP A 218 30.07 8.54 2.80
N LEU A 219 30.56 9.51 3.58
CA LEU A 219 31.41 10.59 3.06
C LEU A 219 32.78 10.06 2.67
N GLN A 220 33.34 9.16 3.48
CA GLN A 220 34.59 8.48 3.15
C GLN A 220 34.44 7.62 1.88
N LEU A 221 33.34 6.88 1.75
CA LEU A 221 33.06 6.12 0.53
C LEU A 221 32.95 7.05 -0.69
N LEU A 222 32.34 8.23 -0.52
CA LEU A 222 32.19 9.20 -1.59
C LEU A 222 33.53 9.81 -2.03
N SER A 223 34.45 10.03 -1.09
CA SER A 223 35.78 10.58 -1.38
C SER A 223 36.75 9.53 -1.96
N ASP A 224 36.71 8.30 -1.46
CA ASP A 224 37.71 7.26 -1.75
C ASP A 224 37.40 6.47 -3.03
N ALA A 225 36.14 6.08 -3.24
CA ALA A 225 35.80 5.13 -4.31
C ALA A 225 35.72 5.82 -5.68
N PRO A 226 36.63 5.54 -6.64
CA PRO A 226 36.72 6.30 -7.90
C PRO A 226 35.50 6.13 -8.81
N ALA A 227 34.78 5.02 -8.69
CA ALA A 227 33.57 4.74 -9.46
C ALA A 227 32.36 5.60 -9.07
N HIS A 228 32.40 6.32 -7.95
CA HIS A 228 31.31 7.18 -7.51
C HIS A 228 31.35 8.55 -8.20
N ARG A 229 30.21 8.99 -8.74
CA ARG A 229 29.99 10.31 -9.33
C ARG A 229 28.81 11.00 -8.65
N VAL A 230 28.87 12.33 -8.53
CA VAL A 230 27.81 13.14 -7.91
C VAL A 230 27.27 14.13 -8.92
N PHE A 231 25.95 14.20 -9.00
CA PHE A 231 25.23 15.15 -9.82
C PHE A 231 24.29 15.97 -8.95
N CYS A 232 24.22 17.27 -9.19
CA CYS A 232 23.31 18.19 -8.50
C CYS A 232 22.42 18.92 -9.48
N LEU A 233 21.11 18.90 -9.22
CA LEU A 233 20.12 19.73 -9.89
C LEU A 233 20.09 21.09 -9.19
N LEU A 234 20.47 22.12 -9.92
CA LEU A 234 20.59 23.47 -9.39
C LEU A 234 19.44 24.35 -9.90
N ALA A 235 19.02 25.29 -9.07
CA ALA A 235 18.13 26.37 -9.53
C ALA A 235 18.86 27.25 -10.57
N PRO A 236 18.11 27.91 -11.48
CA PRO A 236 18.70 28.87 -12.42
C PRO A 236 19.55 29.90 -11.68
N ILE A 237 20.76 30.15 -12.17
CA ILE A 237 21.70 31.09 -11.54
C ILE A 237 21.22 32.51 -11.82
N THR A 238 20.53 33.12 -10.85
CA THR A 238 20.06 34.51 -10.95
C THR A 238 21.21 35.51 -10.72
N ASN A 239 22.14 35.18 -9.81
CA ASN A 239 23.30 35.99 -9.45
C ASN A 239 24.58 35.14 -9.52
N PRO A 240 25.60 35.52 -10.31
CA PRO A 240 26.83 34.74 -10.46
C PRO A 240 27.75 34.76 -9.23
N GLN A 241 27.52 35.66 -8.27
CA GLN A 241 28.28 35.74 -7.02
C GLN A 241 27.70 34.90 -5.87
N GLU A 242 26.47 34.40 -6.01
CA GLU A 242 25.81 33.62 -4.97
C GLU A 242 25.89 32.12 -5.28
N LEU A 243 26.09 31.30 -4.24
CA LEU A 243 26.07 29.86 -4.38
C LEU A 243 24.67 29.38 -4.77
N PRO A 244 24.53 28.66 -5.89
CA PRO A 244 23.22 28.18 -6.34
C PRO A 244 22.59 27.25 -5.28
N GLU A 245 21.27 27.32 -5.18
CA GLU A 245 20.51 26.43 -4.31
C GLU A 245 20.47 25.02 -4.90
N ILE A 246 20.78 24.02 -4.08
CA ILE A 246 20.76 22.61 -4.47
C ILE A 246 19.33 22.09 -4.26
N LEU A 247 18.66 21.72 -5.36
CA LEU A 247 17.28 21.24 -5.34
C LEU A 247 17.20 19.71 -5.19
N CYS A 248 18.10 19.01 -5.88
CA CYS A 248 18.20 17.56 -5.86
C CYS A 248 19.66 17.12 -6.01
N VAL A 249 20.06 16.07 -5.31
CA VAL A 249 21.39 15.45 -5.41
C VAL A 249 21.22 13.99 -5.83
N ILE A 250 22.04 13.52 -6.76
CA ILE A 250 22.10 12.13 -7.20
C ILE A 250 23.54 11.63 -7.03
N GLN A 251 23.67 10.51 -6.34
CA GLN A 251 24.92 9.75 -6.25
C GLN A 251 24.82 8.52 -7.15
N VAL A 252 25.74 8.39 -8.09
CA VAL A 252 25.85 7.26 -9.02
C VAL A 252 27.15 6.51 -8.74
N ALA A 253 27.12 5.19 -8.84
CA ALA A 253 28.29 4.33 -8.85
C ALA A 253 28.32 3.57 -10.18
N LEU A 254 29.42 3.65 -10.90
CA LEU A 254 29.65 2.82 -12.10
C LEU A 254 29.91 1.38 -11.64
N GLU A 255 29.21 0.42 -12.24
CA GLU A 255 29.28 -1.00 -11.92
C GLU A 255 29.34 -1.84 -13.21
N GLY A 256 30.04 -2.98 -13.19
CA GLY A 256 30.05 -3.92 -14.31
C GLY A 256 31.40 -4.11 -14.97
N GLU A 257 31.40 -4.51 -16.24
CA GLU A 257 32.60 -4.92 -17.02
C GLU A 257 33.43 -6.03 -16.33
N ILE A 258 32.74 -6.91 -15.60
CA ILE A 258 33.39 -7.99 -14.86
C ILE A 258 33.71 -9.13 -15.83
N SER A 259 34.95 -9.63 -15.78
CA SER A 259 35.33 -10.76 -16.61
C SER A 259 34.48 -12.00 -16.31
N ALA A 260 33.98 -12.68 -17.36
CA ALA A 260 33.15 -13.89 -17.21
C ALA A 260 33.85 -14.99 -16.39
N LYS A 261 35.20 -15.07 -16.46
CA LYS A 261 36.00 -16.00 -15.67
C LYS A 261 35.86 -15.71 -14.17
N THR A 262 35.93 -14.44 -13.79
CA THR A 262 35.74 -13.99 -12.40
C THR A 262 34.32 -14.28 -11.94
N VAL A 263 33.30 -13.97 -12.75
CA VAL A 263 31.89 -14.25 -12.42
C VAL A 263 31.68 -15.73 -12.12
N ARG A 264 32.13 -16.63 -13.00
CA ARG A 264 32.04 -18.09 -12.79
C ARG A 264 32.80 -18.58 -11.57
N ALA A 265 34.00 -18.05 -11.32
CA ALA A 265 34.80 -18.45 -10.17
C ALA A 265 34.09 -18.08 -8.85
N THR A 266 33.56 -16.86 -8.79
CA THR A 266 32.84 -16.33 -7.63
C THR A 266 31.49 -17.02 -7.42
N LEU A 267 30.75 -17.29 -8.50
CA LEU A 267 29.48 -18.04 -8.46
C LEU A 267 29.68 -19.45 -7.90
N LYS A 268 30.77 -20.13 -8.28
CA LYS A 268 31.15 -21.45 -7.75
C LYS A 268 31.52 -21.41 -6.27
N GLN A 269 32.16 -20.34 -5.82
CA GLN A 269 32.58 -20.16 -4.43
C GLN A 269 31.45 -19.65 -3.52
N GLY A 270 30.40 -19.05 -4.09
CA GLY A 270 29.28 -18.47 -3.36
C GLY A 270 29.65 -17.24 -2.51
N ILE A 271 30.83 -16.65 -2.74
CA ILE A 271 31.33 -15.48 -2.01
C ILE A 271 30.88 -14.23 -2.74
N LYS A 272 30.30 -13.25 -2.04
CA LYS A 272 30.05 -11.93 -2.63
C LYS A 272 31.28 -11.07 -2.43
N GLN A 273 31.91 -10.64 -3.52
CA GLN A 273 32.97 -9.63 -3.44
C GLN A 273 32.34 -8.27 -3.09
N ALA A 274 33.12 -7.42 -2.43
CA ALA A 274 32.69 -6.06 -2.11
C ALA A 274 32.76 -5.19 -3.38
N GLY A 275 31.66 -4.50 -3.71
CA GLY A 275 31.51 -3.79 -4.98
C GLY A 275 30.41 -4.42 -5.86
N ASP A 276 30.02 -3.73 -6.93
CA ASP A 276 29.13 -4.24 -8.01
C ASP A 276 27.88 -4.98 -7.54
N LEU A 277 27.03 -4.33 -6.75
CA LEU A 277 25.87 -4.99 -6.13
C LEU A 277 24.91 -5.57 -7.17
N ILE A 278 24.61 -4.80 -8.22
CA ILE A 278 23.61 -5.20 -9.21
C ILE A 278 24.12 -6.38 -10.05
N PRO A 279 25.31 -6.31 -10.68
CA PRO A 279 25.88 -7.44 -11.41
C PRO A 279 25.89 -8.73 -10.58
N TRP A 280 26.42 -8.71 -9.36
CA TRP A 280 26.48 -9.91 -8.53
C TRP A 280 25.11 -10.46 -8.16
N THR A 281 24.14 -9.60 -7.84
CA THR A 281 22.81 -10.04 -7.43
C THR A 281 22.03 -10.65 -8.59
N ILE A 282 22.10 -10.04 -9.78
CA ILE A 282 21.43 -10.54 -10.98
C ILE A 282 22.09 -11.82 -11.47
N CYS A 283 23.43 -11.87 -11.60
CA CYS A 283 24.15 -13.09 -11.99
C CYS A 283 23.85 -14.25 -11.03
N GLN A 284 23.80 -14.00 -9.71
CA GLN A 284 23.44 -15.01 -8.73
C GLN A 284 21.97 -15.47 -8.87
N GLN A 285 21.04 -14.55 -9.10
CA GLN A 285 19.61 -14.87 -9.12
C GLN A 285 19.20 -15.62 -10.40
N TYR A 286 19.79 -15.27 -11.53
CA TYR A 286 19.46 -15.85 -12.84
C TYR A 286 20.47 -16.89 -13.32
N GLN A 287 21.60 -17.05 -12.62
CA GLN A 287 22.70 -17.96 -12.99
C GLN A 287 23.21 -17.65 -14.41
N ASP A 288 23.28 -16.36 -14.74
CA ASP A 288 23.70 -15.87 -16.04
C ASP A 288 25.04 -15.12 -15.92
N ASP A 289 26.01 -15.52 -16.72
CA ASP A 289 27.36 -14.93 -16.75
C ASP A 289 27.42 -13.67 -17.62
N ASP A 290 26.47 -13.49 -18.56
CA ASP A 290 26.53 -12.44 -19.58
C ASP A 290 26.16 -11.08 -18.98
N PHE A 291 25.24 -11.05 -18.02
CA PHE A 291 24.84 -9.80 -17.36
C PHE A 291 26.01 -9.11 -16.64
N GLY A 292 26.94 -9.89 -16.06
CA GLY A 292 28.10 -9.34 -15.34
C GLY A 292 29.11 -8.62 -16.24
N GLN A 293 29.08 -8.91 -17.55
CA GLN A 293 29.95 -8.29 -18.55
C GLN A 293 29.42 -6.93 -19.02
N LEU A 294 28.13 -6.65 -18.80
CA LEU A 294 27.52 -5.38 -19.17
C LEU A 294 28.07 -4.25 -18.29
N SER A 295 28.15 -3.05 -18.86
CA SER A 295 28.53 -1.85 -18.13
C SER A 295 27.26 -1.11 -17.70
N GLY A 296 27.16 -0.73 -16.43
CA GLY A 296 25.98 -0.07 -15.90
C GLY A 296 26.31 0.99 -14.86
N ALA A 297 25.32 1.81 -14.56
CA ALA A 297 25.41 2.77 -13.46
C ALA A 297 24.32 2.50 -12.43
N ARG A 298 24.71 2.31 -11.19
CA ARG A 298 23.81 2.21 -10.06
C ARG A 298 23.61 3.58 -9.43
N ILE A 299 22.38 4.07 -9.44
CA ILE A 299 21.97 5.20 -8.61
C ILE A 299 21.91 4.71 -7.16
N VAL A 300 22.90 5.10 -6.37
CA VAL A 300 23.05 4.72 -4.96
C VAL A 300 22.07 5.53 -4.10
N ARG A 301 22.00 6.85 -4.36
CA ARG A 301 21.19 7.79 -3.59
C ARG A 301 20.56 8.84 -4.48
N ILE A 302 19.33 9.22 -4.14
CA ILE A 302 18.65 10.39 -4.67
C ILE A 302 18.05 11.17 -3.50
N ALA A 303 18.46 12.42 -3.35
CA ALA A 303 18.05 13.30 -2.29
C ALA A 303 17.36 14.53 -2.89
N THR A 304 16.06 14.65 -2.66
CA THR A 304 15.30 15.87 -3.00
C THR A 304 15.07 16.68 -1.74
N HIS A 305 15.12 18.01 -1.86
CA HIS A 305 14.78 18.90 -0.76
C HIS A 305 13.39 18.58 -0.19
N PRO A 306 13.21 18.41 1.14
CA PRO A 306 11.94 18.03 1.74
C PRO A 306 10.74 18.90 1.34
N ASP A 307 10.96 20.21 1.23
CA ASP A 307 9.89 21.17 0.87
C ASP A 307 9.49 21.11 -0.61
N TYR A 308 10.35 20.56 -1.47
CA TYR A 308 10.11 20.46 -2.92
C TYR A 308 9.63 19.07 -3.35
N GLN A 309 9.37 18.17 -2.40
CA GLN A 309 8.85 16.84 -2.66
C GLN A 309 7.46 16.91 -3.31
N GLY A 310 7.28 16.16 -4.40
CA GLY A 310 6.03 16.14 -5.16
C GLY A 310 5.94 17.17 -6.30
N MET A 311 6.89 18.10 -6.42
CA MET A 311 6.94 19.08 -7.52
C MET A 311 7.62 18.57 -8.80
N GLY A 312 8.27 17.39 -8.75
CA GLY A 312 8.83 16.73 -9.94
C GLY A 312 10.33 16.94 -10.20
N TYR A 313 11.06 17.66 -9.34
CA TYR A 313 12.51 17.87 -9.50
C TYR A 313 13.33 16.57 -9.57
N GLY A 314 12.99 15.57 -8.74
CA GLY A 314 13.66 14.25 -8.82
C GLY A 314 13.42 13.55 -10.16
N LYS A 315 12.25 13.73 -10.79
CA LYS A 315 11.96 13.17 -12.11
C LYS A 315 12.81 13.86 -13.18
N ARG A 316 12.87 15.20 -13.14
CA ARG A 316 13.72 16.00 -14.04
C ARG A 316 15.19 15.60 -13.93
N ALA A 317 15.70 15.43 -12.71
CA ALA A 317 17.10 15.07 -12.49
C ALA A 317 17.43 13.70 -13.09
N ILE A 318 16.54 12.70 -12.96
CA ILE A 318 16.71 11.38 -13.58
C ILE A 318 16.55 11.44 -15.11
N GLU A 319 15.63 12.25 -15.63
CA GLU A 319 15.48 12.45 -17.08
C GLU A 319 16.73 13.07 -17.72
N GLN A 320 17.33 14.09 -17.08
CA GLN A 320 18.58 14.69 -17.55
C GLN A 320 19.77 13.74 -17.40
N LEU A 321 19.83 12.97 -16.30
CA LEU A 321 20.85 11.95 -16.12
C LEU A 321 20.77 10.86 -17.21
N LYS A 322 19.55 10.42 -17.55
CA LYS A 322 19.33 9.47 -18.65
C LYS A 322 19.75 10.07 -19.99
N ALA A 323 19.33 11.31 -20.28
CA ALA A 323 19.70 11.99 -21.52
C ALA A 323 21.22 12.21 -21.65
N PHE A 324 21.92 12.42 -20.53
CA PHE A 324 23.39 12.52 -20.49
C PHE A 324 24.04 11.20 -20.90
N TYR A 325 23.67 10.08 -20.27
CA TYR A 325 24.26 8.77 -20.60
C TYR A 325 23.79 8.22 -21.95
N ASP A 326 22.60 8.61 -22.44
CA ASP A 326 22.16 8.34 -23.82
C ASP A 326 22.92 9.19 -24.88
N GLY A 327 23.78 10.13 -24.45
CA GLY A 327 24.55 10.99 -25.36
C GLY A 327 23.75 12.09 -26.08
N LYS A 328 22.48 12.31 -25.69
CA LYS A 328 21.57 13.28 -26.35
C LYS A 328 21.90 14.74 -26.03
N LEU A 329 22.67 14.98 -24.96
CA LEU A 329 23.07 16.32 -24.49
C LEU A 329 24.40 16.79 -25.11
N LEU A 330 25.09 15.94 -25.87
CA LEU A 330 26.31 16.33 -26.57
C LEU A 330 25.95 17.13 -27.83
N ASP A 331 26.23 18.43 -27.81
CA ASP A 331 26.21 19.23 -29.03
C ASP A 331 27.38 18.81 -29.92
N LEU A 332 27.06 18.11 -31.02
CA LEU A 332 28.00 17.67 -32.06
C LEU A 332 28.49 18.82 -32.97
N SER A 333 27.96 20.04 -32.80
CA SER A 333 28.26 21.21 -33.65
C SER A 333 29.53 21.98 -33.29
N GLU A 334 30.15 21.72 -32.14
CA GLU A 334 31.46 22.30 -31.79
C GLU A 334 32.56 21.25 -31.94
N SER A 335 32.92 20.98 -33.19
CA SER A 335 34.13 20.27 -33.58
C SER A 335 35.35 21.21 -33.48
N GLY A 336 35.63 21.70 -32.28
CA GLY A 336 36.75 22.59 -32.00
C GLY A 336 37.38 22.29 -30.65
N THR A 337 38.48 21.54 -30.65
CA THR A 337 39.42 21.38 -29.51
C THR A 337 38.75 21.18 -28.15
N ARG A 338 38.10 20.03 -27.95
CA ARG A 338 37.72 19.59 -26.60
C ARG A 338 38.90 18.82 -26.01
N GLU A 339 39.36 19.24 -24.84
CA GLU A 339 40.51 18.66 -24.14
C GLU A 339 40.24 17.17 -23.90
N LYS A 340 40.84 16.31 -24.73
CA LYS A 340 41.18 14.96 -24.29
C LYS A 340 42.09 15.17 -23.11
N ILE A 341 41.59 14.91 -21.91
CA ILE A 341 42.45 14.71 -20.75
C ILE A 341 43.32 13.52 -21.14
N GLU A 342 44.56 13.81 -21.52
CA GLU A 342 45.62 12.82 -21.41
C GLU A 342 45.47 12.25 -20.01
N ALA A 343 45.18 10.96 -19.92
CA ALA A 343 45.43 10.23 -18.71
C ALA A 343 46.87 10.54 -18.37
N HIS A 344 47.10 11.47 -17.44
CA HIS A 344 48.38 11.62 -16.81
C HIS A 344 48.65 10.24 -16.27
N SER A 345 49.53 9.53 -16.96
CA SER A 345 50.12 8.30 -16.50
C SER A 345 50.53 8.57 -15.07
N LEU A 346 49.78 7.98 -14.15
CA LEU A 346 50.25 7.72 -12.80
C LEU A 346 51.48 6.84 -13.01
N GLU A 347 52.63 7.49 -13.23
CA GLU A 347 53.90 6.87 -12.90
C GLU A 347 53.75 6.52 -11.43
N LEU A 348 53.59 5.23 -11.17
CA LEU A 348 53.64 4.63 -9.85
C LEU A 348 55.05 4.90 -9.32
N HIS A 349 55.27 6.08 -8.77
CA HIS A 349 56.35 6.30 -7.84
C HIS A 349 55.97 5.57 -6.55
N GLU A 350 56.58 4.40 -6.40
CA GLU A 350 56.69 3.73 -5.11
C GLU A 350 57.20 4.77 -4.10
N GLU A 351 56.40 5.05 -3.07
CA GLU A 351 56.67 5.97 -1.94
C GLU A 351 56.19 7.43 -2.06
N ASP A 352 54.92 7.67 -2.42
CA ASP A 352 54.30 8.99 -2.22
C ASP A 352 53.89 9.22 -0.75
N HIS A 353 54.76 9.92 -0.03
CA HIS A 353 54.35 10.71 1.13
C HIS A 353 53.38 11.81 0.67
N GLU A 354 52.08 11.65 0.94
CA GLU A 354 51.07 12.69 0.71
C GLU A 354 51.43 13.98 1.46
N SER A 355 52.02 14.94 0.73
CA SER A 355 52.26 16.28 1.28
C SER A 355 50.95 17.09 1.23
N LEU A 356 50.46 17.49 2.40
CA LEU A 356 49.28 18.36 2.63
C LEU A 356 49.50 19.80 2.12
N THR A 357 49.87 19.99 0.85
CA THR A 357 49.90 21.32 0.23
C THR A 357 48.66 21.53 -0.64
N PRO A 358 47.98 22.69 -0.54
CA PRO A 358 46.83 22.99 -1.37
C PRO A 358 47.27 23.05 -2.85
N ARG A 359 46.69 22.18 -3.68
CA ARG A 359 46.98 22.09 -5.12
C ARG A 359 46.63 23.43 -5.80
N LYS A 360 47.58 24.00 -6.55
CA LYS A 360 47.50 25.37 -7.07
C LYS A 360 46.54 25.57 -8.25
N ASN A 361 46.22 24.51 -9.01
CA ASN A 361 45.29 24.54 -10.13
C ASN A 361 44.21 23.48 -9.91
N LEU A 362 43.11 23.87 -9.26
CA LEU A 362 41.94 23.02 -9.04
C LEU A 362 40.94 23.24 -10.19
N PRO A 363 40.33 22.17 -10.74
CA PRO A 363 39.26 22.31 -11.71
C PRO A 363 38.05 23.06 -11.12
N PRO A 364 37.09 23.52 -11.95
CA PRO A 364 35.86 24.09 -11.44
C PRO A 364 35.03 23.05 -10.67
N LEU A 365 34.45 23.46 -9.54
CA LEU A 365 33.61 22.62 -8.67
C LEU A 365 32.38 22.06 -9.39
N ILE A 366 31.78 22.88 -10.26
CA ILE A 366 30.53 22.59 -10.97
C ILE A 366 30.87 22.59 -12.46
N ARG A 367 30.56 21.49 -13.15
CA ARG A 367 30.72 21.36 -14.60
C ARG A 367 29.36 21.10 -15.25
N LYS A 368 29.13 21.71 -16.41
CA LYS A 368 27.94 21.44 -17.21
C LYS A 368 28.02 20.05 -17.81
N LEU A 369 26.87 19.40 -17.98
CA LEU A 369 26.79 18.07 -18.59
C LEU A 369 27.17 18.11 -20.07
N ASP A 370 26.87 19.21 -20.76
CA ASP A 370 27.11 19.38 -22.20
C ASP A 370 28.61 19.41 -22.56
N GLU A 371 29.46 19.73 -21.58
CA GLU A 371 30.92 19.81 -21.72
C GLU A 371 31.61 18.47 -21.43
N LEU A 372 30.86 17.46 -20.96
CA LEU A 372 31.40 16.19 -20.49
C LEU A 372 31.05 15.06 -21.46
N GLU A 373 32.03 14.25 -21.80
CA GLU A 373 31.79 12.98 -22.50
C GLU A 373 31.32 11.93 -21.48
N PRO A 374 30.12 11.33 -21.67
CA PRO A 374 29.61 10.27 -20.83
C PRO A 374 30.35 8.95 -21.10
N ASP A 375 30.47 8.10 -20.09
CA ASP A 375 30.94 6.73 -20.33
C ASP A 375 29.87 5.94 -21.10
N THR A 376 30.29 4.97 -21.90
CA THR A 376 29.35 4.07 -22.59
C THR A 376 28.73 3.10 -21.60
N LEU A 377 27.44 3.27 -21.31
CA LEU A 377 26.69 2.42 -20.38
C LEU A 377 25.55 1.69 -21.10
N ASP A 378 25.25 0.47 -20.64
CA ASP A 378 24.15 -0.36 -21.14
C ASP A 378 22.87 -0.17 -20.33
N TYR A 379 22.98 0.05 -19.01
CA TYR A 379 21.80 0.20 -18.15
C TYR A 379 22.01 1.17 -16.98
N LEU A 380 20.89 1.74 -16.51
CA LEU A 380 20.78 2.41 -15.21
C LEU A 380 20.04 1.51 -14.23
N GLY A 381 20.59 1.37 -13.03
CA GLY A 381 20.02 0.54 -11.98
C GLY A 381 19.79 1.30 -10.68
N VAL A 382 18.81 0.86 -9.89
CA VAL A 382 18.54 1.37 -8.54
C VAL A 382 18.39 0.21 -7.58
N SER A 383 18.81 0.40 -6.33
CA SER A 383 18.60 -0.56 -5.24
C SER A 383 18.06 0.18 -4.01
N TYR A 384 16.84 -0.12 -3.59
CA TYR A 384 16.18 0.61 -2.50
C TYR A 384 15.18 -0.25 -1.71
N GLY A 385 14.74 0.22 -0.54
CA GLY A 385 13.68 -0.42 0.24
C GLY A 385 12.30 -0.22 -0.39
N ALA A 386 11.59 -1.31 -0.69
CA ALA A 386 10.36 -1.31 -1.45
C ALA A 386 9.20 -0.64 -0.68
N THR A 387 8.95 0.64 -0.97
CA THR A 387 7.79 1.39 -0.49
C THR A 387 6.88 1.80 -1.65
N PRO A 388 5.56 1.93 -1.45
CA PRO A 388 4.64 2.35 -2.51
C PRO A 388 4.98 3.70 -3.16
N SER A 389 5.50 4.65 -2.37
CA SER A 389 5.89 5.98 -2.87
C SER A 389 7.13 5.92 -3.77
N LEU A 390 8.19 5.23 -3.34
CA LEU A 390 9.41 5.10 -4.13
C LEU A 390 9.19 4.21 -5.36
N TYR A 391 8.41 3.14 -5.22
CA TYR A 391 8.05 2.30 -6.37
C TYR A 391 7.32 3.10 -7.45
N LYS A 392 6.31 3.91 -7.06
CA LYS A 392 5.60 4.78 -8.01
C LYS A 392 6.52 5.83 -8.64
N PHE A 393 7.50 6.34 -7.91
CA PHE A 393 8.49 7.28 -8.42
C PHE A 393 9.35 6.63 -9.52
N TRP A 394 9.97 5.48 -9.24
CA TRP A 394 10.83 4.79 -10.20
C TRP A 394 10.06 4.28 -11.43
N LYS A 395 8.85 3.76 -11.22
CA LYS A 395 7.97 3.38 -12.32
C LYS A 395 7.65 4.55 -13.25
N LYS A 396 7.39 5.75 -12.70
CA LYS A 396 7.20 6.97 -13.50
C LYS A 396 8.45 7.43 -14.25
N CYS A 397 9.64 7.05 -13.78
CA CYS A 397 10.91 7.32 -14.43
C CYS A 397 11.29 6.22 -15.46
N GLY A 398 10.41 5.23 -15.69
CA GLY A 398 10.63 4.17 -16.68
C GLY A 398 11.50 3.01 -16.21
N PHE A 399 11.70 2.82 -14.90
CA PHE A 399 12.43 1.66 -14.38
C PHE A 399 11.51 0.45 -14.19
N ALA A 400 12.01 -0.74 -14.50
CA ALA A 400 11.32 -2.03 -14.31
C ALA A 400 11.99 -2.85 -13.20
N PRO A 401 11.25 -3.55 -12.32
CA PRO A 401 11.85 -4.40 -11.29
C PRO A 401 12.46 -5.69 -11.84
N PHE A 402 13.60 -6.14 -11.32
CA PHE A 402 14.22 -7.42 -11.75
C PHE A 402 14.52 -8.35 -10.59
N TYR A 403 14.54 -7.82 -9.38
CA TYR A 403 14.84 -8.58 -8.19
C TYR A 403 14.18 -7.94 -6.97
N MET A 404 13.65 -8.78 -6.10
CA MET A 404 13.15 -8.36 -4.80
C MET A 404 13.56 -9.38 -3.75
N ARG A 405 14.24 -8.91 -2.71
CA ARG A 405 14.73 -9.76 -1.64
C ARG A 405 13.59 -10.25 -0.75
N GLN A 406 13.53 -11.55 -0.49
CA GLN A 406 12.48 -12.15 0.35
C GLN A 406 12.63 -11.80 1.83
N THR A 407 13.86 -11.69 2.33
CA THR A 407 14.11 -11.27 3.72
C THR A 407 14.06 -9.74 3.80
N ALA A 408 13.17 -9.23 4.63
CA ALA A 408 13.15 -7.81 4.99
C ALA A 408 14.45 -7.43 5.71
N ASN A 409 14.88 -6.18 5.56
CA ASN A 409 15.98 -5.64 6.34
C ASN A 409 15.54 -5.45 7.79
N ASP A 410 16.30 -5.96 8.76
CA ASP A 410 15.98 -5.85 10.19
C ASP A 410 15.86 -4.39 10.67
N LEU A 411 16.56 -3.46 10.01
CA LEU A 411 16.59 -2.06 10.39
C LEU A 411 15.36 -1.27 9.91
N THR A 412 14.93 -1.49 8.66
CA THR A 412 13.82 -0.72 8.06
C THR A 412 12.51 -1.50 8.00
N GLY A 413 12.57 -2.83 8.15
CA GLY A 413 11.43 -3.72 7.91
C GLY A 413 11.02 -3.80 6.44
N GLU A 414 11.81 -3.21 5.53
CA GLU A 414 11.51 -3.14 4.10
C GLU A 414 12.31 -4.16 3.31
N HIS A 415 11.75 -4.63 2.19
CA HIS A 415 12.42 -5.55 1.28
C HIS A 415 13.22 -4.77 0.24
N THR A 416 14.48 -5.15 0.01
CA THR A 416 15.29 -4.52 -1.05
C THR A 416 14.75 -4.89 -2.42
N CYS A 417 14.52 -3.89 -3.27
CA CYS A 417 14.10 -4.03 -4.67
C CYS A 417 15.19 -3.46 -5.57
N ILE A 418 15.56 -4.22 -6.62
CA ILE A 418 16.42 -3.75 -7.69
C ILE A 418 15.56 -3.51 -8.93
N MET A 419 15.65 -2.30 -9.48
CA MET A 419 14.98 -1.94 -10.72
C MET A 419 16.03 -1.45 -11.74
N LEU A 420 15.84 -1.79 -13.01
CA LEU A 420 16.74 -1.45 -14.11
C LEU A 420 15.98 -0.68 -15.19
N ASN A 421 16.70 0.14 -15.93
CA ASN A 421 16.23 0.86 -17.10
C ASN A 421 17.34 0.77 -18.17
N PRO A 422 17.09 0.15 -19.33
CA PRO A 422 18.06 0.10 -20.41
C PRO A 422 18.28 1.50 -20.98
N LEU A 423 19.51 1.78 -21.39
CA LEU A 423 19.85 2.99 -22.14
C LEU A 423 19.67 2.71 -23.64
N GLU A 424 19.40 3.76 -24.42
CA GLU A 424 19.22 3.62 -25.87
C GLU A 424 20.53 3.29 -26.59
N THR A 425 21.65 3.71 -26.00
CA THR A 425 23.02 3.41 -26.43
C THR A 425 23.50 2.01 -26.04
N ALA A 426 22.64 1.19 -25.40
CA ALA A 426 23.01 -0.14 -24.96
C ALA A 426 23.43 -1.05 -26.12
N ARG A 427 24.54 -1.76 -25.97
CA ARG A 427 25.12 -2.63 -27.02
C ARG A 427 24.16 -3.73 -27.48
N LEU A 428 23.27 -4.15 -26.59
CA LEU A 428 22.24 -5.16 -26.83
C LEU A 428 20.90 -4.43 -26.67
N ASN A 429 20.15 -4.25 -27.76
CA ASN A 429 18.86 -3.53 -27.90
C ASN A 429 17.75 -3.91 -26.90
N GLY A 430 18.00 -3.93 -25.60
CA GLY A 430 17.06 -4.27 -24.53
C GLY A 430 16.48 -5.69 -24.53
N LYS A 431 16.80 -6.56 -25.51
CA LYS A 431 16.14 -7.87 -25.66
C LYS A 431 16.27 -8.78 -24.43
N TRP A 432 17.44 -8.73 -23.76
CA TRP A 432 17.69 -9.47 -22.52
C TRP A 432 16.76 -9.04 -21.38
N LEU A 433 16.29 -7.80 -21.39
CA LEU A 433 15.44 -7.25 -20.34
C LEU A 433 14.07 -7.96 -20.27
N ARG A 434 13.50 -8.31 -21.43
CA ARG A 434 12.19 -8.97 -21.50
C ARG A 434 12.23 -10.37 -20.88
N SER A 435 13.25 -11.17 -21.18
CA SER A 435 13.37 -12.54 -20.65
C SER A 435 13.51 -12.53 -19.12
N TYR A 436 14.38 -11.67 -18.57
CA TYR A 436 14.49 -11.54 -17.12
C TYR A 436 13.23 -10.99 -16.47
N TRP A 437 12.53 -10.06 -17.12
CA TRP A 437 11.28 -9.51 -16.61
C TRP A 437 10.19 -10.58 -16.48
N LEU A 438 10.01 -11.40 -17.52
CA LEU A 438 9.05 -12.50 -17.51
C LEU A 438 9.37 -13.51 -16.40
N ASP A 439 10.64 -13.89 -16.24
CA ASP A 439 11.07 -14.82 -15.18
C ASP A 439 10.92 -14.20 -13.78
N PHE A 440 11.21 -12.90 -13.62
CA PHE A 440 10.91 -12.16 -12.38
C PHE A 440 9.41 -12.17 -12.07
N GLN A 441 8.55 -11.89 -13.05
CA GLN A 441 7.10 -11.84 -12.87
C GLN A 441 6.56 -13.18 -12.37
N GLN A 442 6.99 -14.29 -12.98
CA GLN A 442 6.60 -15.65 -12.57
C GLN A 442 7.00 -15.95 -11.12
N ARG A 443 8.25 -15.67 -10.77
CA ARG A 443 8.75 -15.89 -9.39
C ARG A 443 8.04 -14.98 -8.39
N TYR A 444 7.81 -13.72 -8.74
CA TYR A 444 7.12 -12.76 -7.91
C TYR A 444 5.68 -13.22 -7.60
N MET A 445 4.93 -13.71 -8.59
CA MET A 445 3.58 -14.24 -8.40
C MET A 445 3.52 -15.41 -7.39
N VAL A 446 4.54 -16.27 -7.37
CA VAL A 446 4.64 -17.36 -6.38
C VAL A 446 5.00 -16.83 -4.99
N LEU A 447 5.89 -15.84 -4.92
CA LEU A 447 6.36 -15.26 -3.66
C LEU A 447 5.33 -14.31 -3.00
N LEU A 448 4.35 -13.82 -3.75
CA LEU A 448 3.27 -12.96 -3.23
C LEU A 448 2.48 -13.58 -2.08
N GLY A 449 2.31 -14.91 -2.10
CA GLY A 449 1.58 -15.64 -1.05
C GLY A 449 2.39 -15.95 0.21
N SER A 450 3.72 -15.78 0.15
CA SER A 450 4.65 -16.10 1.24
C SER A 450 5.34 -14.84 1.75
N ALA A 451 6.56 -14.57 1.32
CA ALA A 451 7.40 -13.46 1.80
C ALA A 451 6.75 -12.08 1.62
N PHE A 452 5.92 -11.90 0.58
CA PHE A 452 5.30 -10.62 0.25
C PHE A 452 3.81 -10.53 0.60
N ARG A 453 3.31 -11.45 1.44
CA ARG A 453 1.91 -11.48 1.87
C ARG A 453 1.46 -10.18 2.55
N HIS A 454 2.38 -9.52 3.26
CA HIS A 454 2.08 -8.28 4.01
C HIS A 454 2.01 -7.02 3.13
N PHE A 455 2.42 -7.09 1.86
CA PHE A 455 2.45 -5.91 1.00
C PHE A 455 1.07 -5.36 0.69
N PRO A 456 0.89 -4.02 0.62
CA PRO A 456 -0.34 -3.43 0.14
C PRO A 456 -0.70 -3.98 -1.25
N PRO A 457 -1.97 -4.35 -1.53
CA PRO A 457 -2.37 -4.90 -2.82
C PRO A 457 -2.03 -3.97 -4.00
N ALA A 458 -2.06 -2.65 -3.78
CA ALA A 458 -1.67 -1.64 -4.78
C ALA A 458 -0.18 -1.72 -5.16
N LEU A 459 0.70 -2.04 -4.21
CA LEU A 459 2.13 -2.24 -4.49
C LEU A 459 2.32 -3.54 -5.27
N GLY A 460 1.68 -4.63 -4.84
CA GLY A 460 1.73 -5.92 -5.54
C GLY A 460 1.25 -5.82 -6.99
N LEU A 461 0.17 -5.08 -7.23
CA LEU A 461 -0.33 -4.82 -8.58
C LEU A 461 0.64 -3.96 -9.39
N GLY A 462 1.15 -2.88 -8.79
CA GLY A 462 2.08 -1.97 -9.45
C GLY A 462 3.31 -2.70 -10.01
N VAL A 463 3.83 -3.70 -9.27
CA VAL A 463 4.97 -4.56 -9.64
C VAL A 463 4.65 -5.53 -10.77
N LEU A 464 3.40 -5.97 -10.94
CA LEU A 464 3.03 -6.90 -12.01
C LEU A 464 2.65 -6.20 -13.33
N GLU A 465 2.29 -4.94 -13.26
CA GLU A 465 1.98 -4.13 -14.44
C GLU A 465 3.23 -3.93 -15.31
N PRO A 466 3.13 -4.13 -16.63
CA PRO A 466 4.27 -3.91 -17.53
C PRO A 466 4.73 -2.44 -17.49
N VAL A 467 6.03 -2.25 -17.70
CA VAL A 467 6.68 -0.94 -17.71
C VAL A 467 7.09 -0.62 -19.15
N PRO A 468 7.00 0.65 -19.61
CA PRO A 468 7.29 1.01 -21.00
C PRO A 468 8.67 0.59 -21.54
N CYS A 469 9.68 0.45 -20.67
CA CYS A 469 11.02 0.02 -21.07
C CYS A 469 11.12 -1.48 -21.41
N VAL A 470 10.11 -2.26 -21.02
CA VAL A 470 9.96 -3.65 -21.45
C VAL A 470 8.97 -3.64 -22.61
N SER A 471 9.50 -3.42 -23.82
CA SER A 471 8.69 -3.47 -25.04
C SER A 471 8.05 -4.85 -25.16
N LEU A 472 6.72 -4.90 -25.04
CA LEU A 472 5.95 -6.11 -25.36
C LEU A 472 5.66 -6.21 -26.86
N GLU A 473 5.87 -5.11 -27.60
CA GLU A 473 5.36 -4.85 -28.95
C GLU A 473 6.12 -5.53 -30.10
N ASP A 474 7.29 -6.13 -29.85
CA ASP A 474 8.19 -6.52 -30.95
C ASP A 474 7.88 -7.84 -31.68
N ASP A 475 6.83 -8.61 -31.34
CA ASP A 475 6.45 -9.81 -32.12
C ASP A 475 4.95 -10.14 -32.01
N GLU A 476 4.13 -9.68 -32.97
CA GLU A 476 2.70 -10.07 -33.10
C GLU A 476 2.52 -11.61 -33.20
N GLU A 477 3.56 -12.33 -33.64
CA GLU A 477 3.58 -13.79 -33.76
C GLU A 477 3.76 -14.53 -32.42
N GLU A 478 4.36 -13.92 -31.39
CA GLU A 478 4.48 -14.51 -30.05
C GLU A 478 3.25 -14.24 -29.17
N GLU A 479 2.59 -13.09 -29.34
CA GLU A 479 1.36 -12.75 -28.58
C GLU A 479 0.23 -13.76 -28.83
N GLN A 480 0.11 -14.29 -30.05
CA GLN A 480 -0.87 -15.32 -30.39
C GLN A 480 -0.52 -16.70 -29.80
N LYS A 481 0.76 -17.03 -29.64
CA LYS A 481 1.23 -18.29 -29.03
C LYS A 481 1.00 -18.35 -27.52
N HIS A 482 0.88 -17.20 -26.87
CA HIS A 482 0.70 -17.11 -25.41
C HIS A 482 -0.75 -17.10 -24.93
N LEU A 483 -1.73 -17.02 -25.84
CA LEU A 483 -3.15 -17.03 -25.48
C LEU A 483 -3.59 -18.41 -24.96
N LEU A 484 -4.45 -18.40 -23.93
CA LEU A 484 -4.94 -19.62 -23.29
C LEU A 484 -5.70 -20.50 -24.29
N THR A 485 -5.19 -21.72 -24.53
CA THR A 485 -5.89 -22.74 -25.32
C THR A 485 -6.90 -23.51 -24.46
N VAL A 486 -7.85 -24.20 -25.09
CA VAL A 486 -8.83 -25.02 -24.34
C VAL A 486 -8.17 -26.19 -23.64
N ASP A 487 -7.14 -26.80 -24.23
CA ASP A 487 -6.41 -27.90 -23.59
C ASP A 487 -5.67 -27.44 -22.32
N GLU A 488 -5.06 -26.24 -22.37
CA GLU A 488 -4.48 -25.62 -21.17
C GLU A 488 -5.55 -25.30 -20.12
N LEU A 489 -6.71 -24.77 -20.54
CA LEU A 489 -7.83 -24.48 -19.64
C LEU A 489 -8.30 -25.74 -18.92
N MET A 490 -8.45 -26.85 -19.65
CA MET A 490 -8.89 -28.14 -19.11
C MET A 490 -7.85 -28.82 -18.21
N THR A 491 -6.57 -28.49 -18.41
CA THR A 491 -5.48 -28.91 -17.50
C THR A 491 -5.57 -28.19 -16.14
N HIS A 492 -6.01 -26.92 -16.14
CA HIS A 492 -6.11 -26.12 -14.92
C HIS A 492 -7.46 -26.23 -14.19
N PHE A 493 -8.55 -26.42 -14.94
CA PHE A 493 -9.93 -26.44 -14.43
C PHE A 493 -10.72 -27.64 -14.96
N THR A 494 -11.41 -28.34 -14.07
CA THR A 494 -12.34 -29.39 -14.46
C THR A 494 -13.67 -28.78 -14.94
N PRO A 495 -14.49 -29.54 -15.71
CA PRO A 495 -15.85 -29.10 -16.05
C PRO A 495 -16.72 -28.75 -14.83
N HIS A 496 -16.50 -29.42 -13.70
CA HIS A 496 -17.21 -29.15 -12.45
C HIS A 496 -16.77 -27.82 -11.84
N ASP A 497 -15.49 -27.47 -11.93
CA ASP A 497 -14.98 -26.18 -11.45
C ASP A 497 -15.55 -25.01 -12.24
N LEU A 498 -15.69 -25.16 -13.56
CA LEU A 498 -16.34 -24.15 -14.40
C LEU A 498 -17.82 -23.97 -14.02
N LYS A 499 -18.53 -25.06 -13.69
CA LYS A 499 -19.91 -24.99 -13.18
C LYS A 499 -19.98 -24.28 -11.83
N ARG A 500 -19.03 -24.53 -10.91
CA ARG A 500 -18.93 -23.83 -9.61
C ARG A 500 -18.72 -22.33 -9.77
N LEU A 501 -17.81 -21.93 -10.68
CA LEU A 501 -17.59 -20.51 -11.02
C LEU A 501 -18.87 -19.86 -11.55
N GLN A 502 -19.62 -20.57 -12.42
CA GLN A 502 -20.91 -20.11 -12.90
C GLN A 502 -21.98 -19.99 -11.81
N ALA A 503 -22.05 -20.96 -10.89
CA ALA A 503 -22.99 -20.91 -9.76
C ALA A 503 -22.73 -19.69 -8.86
N TYR A 504 -21.46 -19.38 -8.58
CA TYR A 504 -21.08 -18.19 -7.81
C TYR A 504 -21.44 -16.89 -8.54
N VAL A 505 -21.14 -16.79 -9.84
CA VAL A 505 -21.53 -15.63 -10.66
C VAL A 505 -23.05 -15.45 -10.64
N ASN A 506 -23.83 -16.53 -10.66
CA ASN A 506 -25.29 -16.50 -10.57
C ASN A 506 -25.84 -16.26 -9.15
N GLN A 507 -24.98 -16.04 -8.15
CA GLN A 507 -25.34 -15.85 -6.73
C GLN A 507 -26.04 -17.08 -6.09
N MET A 508 -25.84 -18.27 -6.66
CA MET A 508 -26.40 -19.52 -6.13
C MET A 508 -25.45 -20.20 -5.12
N ALA A 509 -24.22 -19.73 -5.02
CA ALA A 509 -23.16 -20.29 -4.17
C ALA A 509 -22.42 -19.17 -3.44
N ASP A 510 -21.93 -19.47 -2.23
CA ASP A 510 -21.08 -18.56 -1.46
C ASP A 510 -19.64 -18.53 -1.98
N PHE A 511 -18.90 -17.47 -1.68
CA PHE A 511 -17.54 -17.25 -2.18
C PHE A 511 -16.54 -18.33 -1.72
N HIS A 512 -16.75 -18.93 -0.54
CA HIS A 512 -15.89 -19.98 -0.01
C HIS A 512 -15.81 -21.19 -0.94
N ILE A 513 -16.87 -21.45 -1.72
CA ILE A 513 -16.94 -22.57 -2.67
C ILE A 513 -16.03 -22.34 -3.88
N ILE A 514 -15.58 -21.12 -4.16
CA ILE A 514 -14.69 -20.86 -5.30
C ILE A 514 -13.27 -20.48 -4.88
N LEU A 515 -13.00 -20.40 -3.57
CA LEU A 515 -11.73 -19.87 -3.04
C LEU A 515 -10.51 -20.69 -3.49
N ASP A 516 -10.67 -22.01 -3.65
CA ASP A 516 -9.67 -22.94 -4.20
C ASP A 516 -9.34 -22.68 -5.68
N LEU A 517 -10.29 -22.11 -6.43
CA LEU A 517 -10.16 -21.82 -7.86
C LEU A 517 -9.53 -20.44 -8.12
N VAL A 518 -9.64 -19.51 -7.18
CA VAL A 518 -9.16 -18.12 -7.33
C VAL A 518 -7.67 -18.02 -7.61
N PRO A 519 -6.76 -18.75 -6.92
CA PRO A 519 -5.32 -18.65 -7.20
C PRO A 519 -4.97 -19.05 -8.63
N ARG A 520 -5.61 -20.09 -9.16
CA ARG A 520 -5.38 -20.56 -10.55
C ARG A 520 -5.90 -19.53 -11.55
N ALA A 521 -7.11 -19.01 -11.32
CA ALA A 521 -7.71 -17.98 -12.18
C ALA A 521 -6.90 -16.68 -12.17
N ALA A 522 -6.42 -16.27 -10.99
CA ALA A 522 -5.57 -15.09 -10.84
C ALA A 522 -4.23 -15.26 -11.57
N ARG A 523 -3.58 -16.43 -11.48
CA ARG A 523 -2.34 -16.71 -12.22
C ARG A 523 -2.53 -16.60 -13.73
N LEU A 524 -3.59 -17.18 -14.28
CA LEU A 524 -3.88 -17.06 -15.72
C LEU A 524 -4.18 -15.62 -16.16
N PHE A 525 -4.78 -14.82 -15.27
CA PHE A 525 -5.02 -13.41 -15.54
C PHE A 525 -3.73 -12.58 -15.53
N PHE A 526 -2.90 -12.71 -14.49
CA PHE A 526 -1.67 -11.91 -14.34
C PHE A 526 -0.52 -12.33 -15.25
N THR A 527 -0.54 -13.56 -15.76
CA THR A 527 0.34 -14.02 -16.86
C THR A 527 -0.08 -13.50 -18.23
N GLN A 528 -1.10 -12.66 -18.30
CA GLN A 528 -1.66 -12.08 -19.54
C GLN A 528 -2.18 -13.12 -20.56
N LYS A 529 -2.33 -14.39 -20.16
CA LYS A 529 -2.94 -15.44 -20.99
C LYS A 529 -4.43 -15.21 -21.26
N LEU A 530 -5.08 -14.40 -20.43
CA LEU A 530 -6.50 -14.05 -20.54
C LEU A 530 -6.68 -12.61 -21.05
N PRO A 531 -7.28 -12.41 -22.25
CA PRO A 531 -7.51 -11.08 -22.81
C PRO A 531 -8.74 -10.42 -22.18
N VAL A 532 -8.69 -10.15 -20.88
CA VAL A 532 -9.80 -9.57 -20.10
C VAL A 532 -9.36 -8.23 -19.51
N ARG A 533 -10.18 -7.19 -19.70
CA ARG A 533 -9.97 -5.90 -19.05
C ARG A 533 -10.77 -5.84 -17.76
N ILE A 534 -10.05 -5.89 -16.65
CA ILE A 534 -10.59 -5.79 -15.28
C ILE A 534 -10.17 -4.44 -14.70
N SER A 535 -11.02 -3.78 -13.89
CA SER A 535 -10.65 -2.49 -13.29
C SER A 535 -9.51 -2.62 -12.27
N PRO A 536 -8.66 -1.60 -12.06
CA PRO A 536 -7.52 -1.71 -11.13
C PRO A 536 -7.91 -2.09 -9.70
N ALA A 537 -9.07 -1.61 -9.22
CA ALA A 537 -9.60 -1.99 -7.91
C ALA A 537 -9.98 -3.48 -7.85
N GLN A 538 -10.61 -4.01 -8.91
CA GLN A 538 -10.93 -5.42 -9.03
C GLN A 538 -9.66 -6.29 -9.17
N GLN A 539 -8.66 -5.83 -9.92
CA GLN A 539 -7.36 -6.51 -10.04
C GLN A 539 -6.65 -6.58 -8.69
N ALA A 540 -6.65 -5.49 -7.91
CA ALA A 540 -6.08 -5.47 -6.56
C ALA A 540 -6.77 -6.47 -5.61
N ILE A 541 -8.10 -6.61 -5.72
CA ILE A 541 -8.86 -7.61 -4.95
C ILE A 541 -8.52 -9.04 -5.40
N LEU A 542 -8.47 -9.28 -6.72
CA LEU A 542 -8.11 -10.58 -7.28
C LEU A 542 -6.69 -11.00 -6.89
N LEU A 543 -5.74 -10.05 -6.89
CA LEU A 543 -4.38 -10.25 -6.41
C LEU A 543 -4.34 -10.54 -4.91
N GLY A 544 -5.07 -9.77 -4.12
CA GLY A 544 -5.13 -9.91 -2.67
C GLY A 544 -5.69 -11.26 -2.20
N LEU A 545 -6.81 -11.70 -2.78
CA LEU A 545 -7.45 -12.98 -2.46
C LEU A 545 -6.72 -14.16 -3.12
N GLY A 546 -6.37 -14.02 -4.40
CA GLY A 546 -5.84 -15.11 -5.22
C GLY A 546 -4.36 -15.37 -5.04
N LEU A 547 -3.51 -14.33 -5.09
CA LEU A 547 -2.05 -14.47 -5.06
C LEU A 547 -1.43 -14.19 -3.70
N GLN A 548 -1.96 -13.23 -2.93
CA GLN A 548 -1.47 -12.92 -1.57
C GLN A 548 -2.12 -13.77 -0.47
N HIS A 549 -3.20 -14.50 -0.78
CA HIS A 549 -3.95 -15.31 0.19
C HIS A 549 -4.33 -14.52 1.46
N LYS A 550 -4.79 -13.28 1.27
CA LYS A 550 -5.29 -12.43 2.36
C LYS A 550 -6.72 -12.78 2.70
N THR A 551 -7.08 -12.55 3.95
CA THR A 551 -8.48 -12.61 4.37
C THR A 551 -9.23 -11.37 3.88
N ILE A 552 -10.56 -11.46 3.84
CA ILE A 552 -11.40 -10.31 3.48
C ILE A 552 -11.21 -9.17 4.50
N GLU A 553 -11.03 -9.50 5.78
CA GLU A 553 -10.78 -8.52 6.86
C GLU A 553 -9.46 -7.76 6.64
N ASP A 554 -8.41 -8.45 6.20
CA ASP A 554 -7.12 -7.82 5.89
C ASP A 554 -7.24 -6.87 4.68
N LEU A 555 -8.06 -7.25 3.69
CA LEU A 555 -8.32 -6.41 2.52
C LEU A 555 -9.21 -5.22 2.83
N GLU A 556 -10.18 -5.38 3.73
CA GLU A 556 -11.01 -4.29 4.24
C GLU A 556 -10.15 -3.23 4.93
N LYS A 557 -9.22 -3.64 5.80
CA LYS A 557 -8.25 -2.73 6.43
C LYS A 557 -7.32 -2.07 5.41
N GLY A 558 -6.86 -2.82 4.42
CA GLY A 558 -5.88 -2.34 3.42
C GLY A 558 -6.46 -1.38 2.37
N MET A 559 -7.71 -1.60 1.96
CA MET A 559 -8.38 -0.81 0.91
C MET A 559 -9.35 0.24 1.48
N GLY A 560 -9.78 0.10 2.73
CA GLY A 560 -10.76 0.99 3.35
C GLY A 560 -12.17 0.85 2.75
N LEU A 561 -12.49 -0.34 2.21
CA LEU A 561 -13.78 -0.67 1.60
C LEU A 561 -14.53 -1.67 2.46
N GLY A 562 -15.85 -1.50 2.61
CA GLY A 562 -16.67 -2.45 3.37
C GLY A 562 -16.74 -3.82 2.71
N SER A 563 -16.86 -4.87 3.52
CA SER A 563 -16.89 -6.28 3.08
C SER A 563 -17.89 -6.58 1.95
N ALA A 564 -19.11 -6.05 2.02
CA ALA A 564 -20.13 -6.23 0.98
C ALA A 564 -19.71 -5.64 -0.38
N GLN A 565 -19.04 -4.48 -0.38
CA GLN A 565 -18.54 -3.84 -1.60
C GLN A 565 -17.37 -4.63 -2.19
N LEU A 566 -16.46 -5.14 -1.34
CA LEU A 566 -15.34 -5.99 -1.76
C LEU A 566 -15.84 -7.25 -2.46
N LEU A 567 -16.80 -7.96 -1.86
CA LEU A 567 -17.40 -9.16 -2.47
C LEU A 567 -18.16 -8.84 -3.75
N GLY A 568 -18.86 -7.70 -3.82
CA GLY A 568 -19.53 -7.25 -5.04
C GLY A 568 -18.54 -6.97 -6.19
N LEU A 569 -17.41 -6.34 -5.90
CA LEU A 569 -16.34 -6.09 -6.89
C LEU A 569 -15.64 -7.39 -7.29
N PHE A 570 -15.38 -8.27 -6.34
CA PHE A 570 -14.79 -9.59 -6.59
C PHE A 570 -15.68 -10.44 -7.50
N ARG A 571 -16.98 -10.49 -7.25
CA ARG A 571 -17.96 -11.17 -8.12
C ARG A 571 -17.90 -10.65 -9.56
N ARG A 572 -17.85 -9.33 -9.75
CA ARG A 572 -17.72 -8.73 -11.09
C ARG A 572 -16.42 -9.13 -11.78
N ALA A 573 -15.32 -9.27 -11.04
CA ALA A 573 -14.06 -9.76 -11.61
C ALA A 573 -14.16 -11.23 -12.06
N VAL A 574 -14.73 -12.09 -11.20
CA VAL A 574 -14.96 -13.52 -11.52
C VAL A 574 -15.92 -13.67 -12.70
N GLU A 575 -16.94 -12.82 -12.81
CA GLU A 575 -17.86 -12.80 -13.95
C GLU A 575 -17.13 -12.56 -15.27
N GLN A 576 -16.20 -11.61 -15.31
CA GLN A 576 -15.42 -11.32 -16.53
C GLN A 576 -14.49 -12.48 -16.91
N ILE A 577 -13.84 -13.11 -15.91
CA ILE A 577 -13.02 -14.30 -16.13
C ILE A 577 -13.87 -15.46 -16.67
N ASN A 578 -15.05 -15.70 -16.06
CA ASN A 578 -15.96 -16.76 -16.50
C ASN A 578 -16.48 -16.53 -17.93
N LYS A 579 -16.80 -15.28 -18.29
CA LYS A 579 -17.16 -14.91 -19.67
C LYS A 579 -16.03 -15.22 -20.66
N ALA A 580 -14.78 -14.98 -20.28
CA ALA A 580 -13.63 -15.32 -21.12
C ALA A 580 -13.47 -16.83 -21.31
N PHE A 581 -13.59 -17.62 -20.23
CA PHE A 581 -13.56 -19.08 -20.32
C PHE A 581 -14.68 -19.65 -21.20
N ARG A 582 -15.90 -19.08 -21.13
CA ARG A 582 -17.00 -19.48 -22.02
C ARG A 582 -16.71 -19.18 -23.48
N ARG A 583 -16.27 -17.96 -23.80
CA ARG A 583 -15.90 -17.58 -25.17
C ARG A 583 -14.83 -18.48 -25.76
N LEU A 584 -13.83 -18.87 -24.98
CA LEU A 584 -12.79 -19.80 -25.43
C LEU A 584 -13.36 -21.19 -25.75
N ARG A 585 -14.27 -21.69 -24.91
CA ARG A 585 -14.94 -22.97 -25.16
C ARG A 585 -15.91 -22.91 -26.34
N GLU A 586 -16.69 -21.84 -26.46
CA GLU A 586 -17.60 -21.60 -27.59
C GLU A 586 -16.82 -21.62 -28.91
N LYS A 587 -15.71 -20.87 -29.01
CA LYS A 587 -14.83 -20.89 -30.19
C LYS A 587 -14.26 -22.27 -30.52
N HIS A 588 -13.92 -23.06 -29.50
CA HIS A 588 -13.40 -24.41 -29.70
C HIS A 588 -14.50 -25.37 -30.16
N ILE A 589 -15.72 -25.25 -29.64
CA ILE A 589 -16.88 -26.01 -30.10
C ILE A 589 -17.22 -25.61 -31.54
N GLU A 590 -17.22 -24.32 -31.89
CA GLU A 590 -17.40 -23.83 -33.26
C GLU A 590 -16.34 -24.38 -34.22
N ALA A 591 -15.09 -24.53 -33.77
CA ALA A 591 -14.02 -25.11 -34.57
C ALA A 591 -14.14 -26.64 -34.75
N GLN A 592 -14.73 -27.34 -33.77
CA GLN A 592 -14.97 -28.79 -33.80
C GLN A 592 -16.27 -29.17 -34.50
N LEU A 593 -17.24 -28.26 -34.58
CA LEU A 593 -18.43 -28.44 -35.38
C LEU A 593 -17.97 -28.61 -36.84
N PRO A 594 -18.39 -29.68 -37.54
CA PRO A 594 -18.09 -29.82 -38.95
C PRO A 594 -18.58 -28.56 -39.64
N LYS A 595 -17.69 -27.85 -40.35
CA LYS A 595 -18.10 -26.87 -41.36
C LYS A 595 -18.81 -27.68 -42.44
N THR A 596 -20.08 -27.98 -42.23
CA THR A 596 -20.97 -28.43 -43.29
C THR A 596 -21.03 -27.25 -44.24
N ARG A 597 -20.10 -27.26 -45.20
CA ARG A 597 -20.19 -26.49 -46.42
C ARG A 597 -21.49 -26.97 -47.04
N LEU A 598 -22.57 -26.23 -46.79
CA LEU A 598 -23.79 -26.29 -47.57
C LEU A 598 -23.43 -25.78 -48.97
N GLU A 599 -22.70 -26.60 -49.73
CA GLU A 599 -22.86 -26.70 -51.17
C GLU A 599 -24.02 -27.66 -51.40
N PHE A 600 -25.20 -27.27 -50.93
CA PHE A 600 -26.43 -27.82 -51.48
C PHE A 600 -26.67 -27.05 -52.77
N ALA A 601 -26.62 -27.77 -53.89
CA ALA A 601 -27.07 -27.30 -55.17
C ALA A 601 -28.48 -26.70 -54.99
N GLY A 602 -28.55 -25.37 -55.01
CA GLY A 602 -29.81 -24.66 -55.09
C GLY A 602 -30.44 -24.97 -56.43
N GLU A 603 -31.60 -25.61 -56.40
CA GLU A 603 -32.70 -25.44 -57.37
C GLU A 603 -33.86 -26.43 -57.18
N ALA A 604 -33.84 -27.38 -56.23
CA ALA A 604 -34.92 -28.39 -56.14
C ALA A 604 -35.52 -28.67 -54.74
N VAL A 605 -35.20 -27.89 -53.70
CA VAL A 605 -35.66 -28.17 -52.32
C VAL A 605 -36.54 -27.06 -51.73
N GLU A 606 -36.61 -25.87 -52.34
CA GLU A 606 -37.42 -24.77 -51.81
C GLU A 606 -38.94 -25.05 -51.90
N GLU A 607 -39.43 -25.73 -52.95
CA GLU A 607 -40.87 -26.01 -53.07
C GLU A 607 -41.39 -27.06 -52.06
N ASN A 608 -40.56 -28.00 -51.60
CA ASN A 608 -41.02 -29.03 -50.64
C ASN A 608 -40.93 -28.57 -49.17
N LEU A 609 -40.10 -27.58 -48.84
CA LEU A 609 -39.94 -27.12 -47.47
C LEU A 609 -40.99 -26.07 -47.08
N GLU A 610 -41.42 -25.24 -48.03
CA GLU A 610 -42.49 -24.25 -47.81
C GLU A 610 -43.84 -24.92 -47.55
N GLU A 611 -44.16 -25.98 -48.29
CA GLU A 611 -45.39 -26.77 -48.08
C GLU A 611 -45.38 -27.48 -46.71
N GLN A 612 -44.23 -28.02 -46.30
CA GLN A 612 -44.07 -28.68 -44.99
C GLN A 612 -44.04 -27.70 -43.81
N LEU A 613 -43.54 -26.48 -44.00
CA LEU A 613 -43.54 -25.42 -42.97
C LEU A 613 -44.93 -24.79 -42.80
N GLU A 614 -45.73 -24.67 -43.87
CA GLU A 614 -47.12 -24.24 -43.76
C GLU A 614 -48.03 -25.30 -43.14
N GLU A 615 -47.74 -26.59 -43.35
CA GLU A 615 -48.47 -27.68 -42.71
C GLU A 615 -48.11 -27.80 -41.22
N ALA A 616 -46.82 -27.67 -40.87
CA ALA A 616 -46.37 -27.62 -39.47
C ALA A 616 -46.86 -26.37 -38.72
N GLY A 617 -46.93 -25.21 -39.39
CA GLY A 617 -47.49 -23.98 -38.82
C GLY A 617 -49.00 -24.07 -38.57
N ARG A 618 -49.73 -24.80 -39.43
CA ARG A 618 -51.17 -25.10 -39.22
C ARG A 618 -51.40 -26.08 -38.07
N GLU A 619 -50.50 -27.03 -37.86
CA GLU A 619 -50.56 -27.95 -36.71
C GLU A 619 -50.18 -27.27 -35.39
N GLU A 620 -49.22 -26.36 -35.37
CA GLU A 620 -48.90 -25.57 -34.16
C GLU A 620 -50.00 -24.57 -33.81
N MET A 621 -50.62 -23.92 -34.79
CA MET A 621 -51.79 -23.04 -34.54
C MET A 621 -52.98 -23.82 -33.99
N LYS A 622 -53.23 -25.05 -34.48
CA LYS A 622 -54.26 -25.93 -33.90
C LYS A 622 -53.92 -26.38 -32.49
N LYS A 623 -52.64 -26.65 -32.19
CA LYS A 623 -52.20 -26.98 -30.83
C LYS A 623 -52.32 -25.78 -29.89
N LEU A 624 -52.05 -24.57 -30.36
CA LEU A 624 -52.24 -23.34 -29.60
C LEU A 624 -53.72 -23.04 -29.36
N GLU A 625 -54.60 -23.30 -30.34
CA GLU A 625 -56.06 -23.20 -30.16
C GLU A 625 -56.60 -24.28 -29.20
N GLU A 626 -56.05 -25.51 -29.24
CA GLU A 626 -56.36 -26.57 -28.28
C GLU A 626 -55.80 -26.27 -26.87
N GLU A 627 -54.61 -25.68 -26.78
CA GLU A 627 -54.00 -25.24 -25.52
C GLU A 627 -54.77 -24.07 -24.91
N GLU A 628 -55.17 -23.06 -25.69
CA GLU A 628 -56.03 -21.96 -25.23
C GLU A 628 -57.41 -22.47 -24.78
N HIS A 629 -57.97 -23.47 -25.47
CA HIS A 629 -59.22 -24.13 -25.04
C HIS A 629 -59.02 -24.93 -23.74
N THR A 630 -57.88 -25.59 -23.54
CA THR A 630 -57.57 -26.27 -22.27
C THR A 630 -57.28 -25.30 -21.12
N GLU A 631 -56.67 -24.14 -21.39
CA GLU A 631 -56.43 -23.10 -20.40
C GLU A 631 -57.71 -22.38 -19.99
N GLN A 632 -58.66 -22.18 -20.92
CA GLN A 632 -60.00 -21.68 -20.60
C GLN A 632 -60.79 -22.68 -19.76
N VAL A 633 -60.73 -23.98 -20.11
CA VAL A 633 -61.35 -25.04 -19.30
C VAL A 633 -60.69 -25.18 -17.93
N ASP A 634 -59.37 -24.97 -17.80
CA ASP A 634 -58.67 -24.97 -16.52
C ASP A 634 -58.91 -23.69 -15.71
N GLN A 635 -59.17 -22.54 -16.34
CA GLN A 635 -59.64 -21.32 -15.67
C GLN A 635 -61.06 -21.50 -15.14
N GLU A 636 -61.99 -22.05 -15.93
CA GLU A 636 -63.33 -22.41 -15.46
C GLU A 636 -63.28 -23.45 -14.34
N ARG A 637 -62.39 -24.44 -14.45
CA ARG A 637 -62.18 -25.46 -13.39
C ARG A 637 -61.52 -24.87 -12.14
N ARG A 638 -60.65 -23.87 -12.27
CA ARG A 638 -60.07 -23.08 -11.16
C ARG A 638 -61.12 -22.20 -10.49
N GLU A 639 -62.03 -21.58 -11.23
CA GLU A 639 -63.16 -20.83 -10.66
C GLU A 639 -64.13 -21.76 -9.93
N LEU A 640 -64.39 -22.96 -10.48
CA LEU A 640 -65.19 -24.00 -9.85
C LEU A 640 -64.51 -24.56 -8.59
N LEU A 641 -63.18 -24.70 -8.61
CA LEU A 641 -62.36 -25.09 -7.45
C LEU A 641 -62.32 -23.97 -6.39
N LEU A 642 -62.22 -22.69 -6.77
CA LEU A 642 -62.28 -21.53 -5.87
C LEU A 642 -63.64 -21.42 -5.17
N GLN A 643 -64.75 -21.70 -5.87
CA GLN A 643 -66.07 -21.84 -5.27
C GLN A 643 -66.17 -23.05 -4.32
N THR A 644 -65.37 -24.09 -4.55
CA THR A 644 -65.32 -25.28 -3.68
C THR A 644 -64.46 -25.03 -2.42
N PHE A 645 -63.40 -24.22 -2.52
CA PHE A 645 -62.54 -23.86 -1.38
C PHE A 645 -63.10 -22.73 -0.50
N SER A 646 -63.98 -21.87 -1.03
CA SER A 646 -64.80 -20.93 -0.23
C SER A 646 -65.72 -21.66 0.76
N LYS A 647 -66.01 -22.95 0.53
CA LYS A 647 -66.82 -23.80 1.43
C LYS A 647 -66.06 -24.35 2.64
N TYR A 648 -64.76 -24.02 2.78
CA TYR A 648 -63.87 -24.46 3.88
C TYR A 648 -62.97 -23.36 4.47
N SER A 649 -63.13 -22.08 4.08
CA SER A 649 -62.43 -20.97 4.75
C SER A 649 -63.12 -20.66 6.08
N ILE A 650 -62.38 -20.84 7.17
CA ILE A 650 -62.77 -20.38 8.51
C ILE A 650 -62.20 -18.97 8.66
N ASP A 651 -63.05 -17.96 8.72
CA ASP A 651 -62.66 -16.60 9.11
C ASP A 651 -62.34 -16.63 10.61
N VAL A 652 -61.06 -16.53 10.96
CA VAL A 652 -60.63 -16.32 12.34
C VAL A 652 -60.15 -14.87 12.42
N ASP A 653 -60.86 -14.04 13.21
CA ASP A 653 -60.40 -12.70 13.54
C ASP A 653 -59.05 -12.77 14.28
N ASP A 654 -58.06 -12.02 13.80
CA ASP A 654 -56.68 -11.99 14.32
C ASP A 654 -56.59 -11.62 15.82
N GLU A 655 -57.60 -10.95 16.39
CA GLU A 655 -57.67 -10.64 17.83
C GLU A 655 -57.91 -11.88 18.71
N THR A 656 -58.53 -12.92 18.17
CA THR A 656 -58.74 -14.20 18.85
C THR A 656 -57.49 -15.08 18.81
N PHE A 657 -56.68 -14.94 17.76
CA PHE A 657 -55.43 -15.68 17.58
C PHE A 657 -54.34 -15.18 18.56
N GLU A 658 -54.22 -13.86 18.76
CA GLU A 658 -53.25 -13.29 19.71
C GLU A 658 -53.56 -13.66 21.17
N LYS A 659 -54.84 -13.78 21.55
CA LYS A 659 -55.26 -14.21 22.91
C LYS A 659 -55.02 -15.71 23.17
N ALA A 660 -54.94 -16.55 22.13
CA ALA A 660 -54.65 -17.97 22.26
C ALA A 660 -53.14 -18.27 22.39
N VAL A 661 -52.27 -17.34 21.95
CA VAL A 661 -50.80 -17.50 22.00
C VAL A 661 -50.19 -16.99 23.32
N SER A 662 -50.90 -16.14 24.09
CA SER A 662 -50.33 -15.44 25.26
C SER A 662 -50.72 -16.00 26.65
N GLY A 663 -51.28 -17.20 26.79
CA GLY A 663 -51.76 -17.73 28.08
C GLY A 663 -51.23 -19.12 28.46
N LYS A 664 -50.50 -19.24 29.58
CA LYS A 664 -50.24 -20.50 30.28
C LYS A 664 -51.51 -20.97 31.01
N THR A 665 -52.15 -22.06 30.56
CA THR A 665 -52.73 -23.23 31.30
C THR A 665 -53.82 -23.96 30.48
N GLU A 666 -54.14 -25.19 30.88
CA GLU A 666 -54.66 -26.37 30.17
C GLU A 666 -56.01 -26.35 29.41
N VAL A 667 -56.17 -27.42 28.61
CA VAL A 667 -57.07 -27.78 27.48
C VAL A 667 -58.57 -27.91 27.80
N SER A 668 -59.45 -27.49 26.87
CA SER A 668 -60.71 -28.21 26.55
C SER A 668 -61.27 -27.86 25.16
N ARG A 669 -61.80 -28.89 24.47
CA ARG A 669 -62.33 -28.90 23.09
C ARG A 669 -63.65 -28.12 22.94
N VAL A 670 -63.85 -27.40 21.83
CA VAL A 670 -65.19 -26.91 21.41
C VAL A 670 -65.38 -27.08 19.89
N SER A 671 -66.53 -27.65 19.51
CA SER A 671 -66.93 -28.11 18.18
C SER A 671 -67.83 -27.12 17.43
N ILE A 672 -67.73 -27.11 16.09
CA ILE A 672 -68.47 -26.28 15.12
C ILE A 672 -69.82 -26.92 14.75
N PRO A 673 -70.94 -26.17 14.63
CA PRO A 673 -72.12 -26.58 13.87
C PRO A 673 -72.24 -25.89 12.49
N ARG A 674 -72.79 -26.59 11.49
CA ARG A 674 -72.89 -26.16 10.08
C ARG A 674 -74.35 -26.05 9.61
N LYS A 675 -74.57 -25.09 8.70
CA LYS A 675 -75.44 -25.11 7.49
C LYS A 675 -76.85 -24.45 7.57
N GLN A 676 -77.11 -23.50 6.66
CA GLN A 676 -78.19 -23.58 5.65
C GLN A 676 -78.06 -22.49 4.57
N GLU A 677 -78.25 -22.89 3.30
CA GLU A 677 -78.28 -22.07 2.08
C GLU A 677 -79.69 -21.51 1.83
N LEU A 678 -79.81 -20.36 1.14
CA LEU A 678 -80.89 -20.02 0.18
C LEU A 678 -80.51 -18.76 -0.65
N LYS A 679 -80.66 -18.88 -1.98
CA LYS A 679 -80.64 -17.86 -3.06
C LYS A 679 -82.10 -17.36 -3.32
N PRO A 680 -82.46 -16.53 -4.33
CA PRO A 680 -81.69 -15.64 -5.25
C PRO A 680 -82.34 -14.23 -5.54
N ALA A 681 -81.65 -13.46 -6.40
CA ALA A 681 -82.14 -12.55 -7.46
C ALA A 681 -82.56 -11.09 -7.15
N GLY A 682 -82.09 -10.19 -8.03
CA GLY A 682 -82.57 -8.82 -8.22
C GLY A 682 -81.56 -7.92 -8.92
N GLU A 683 -81.75 -7.72 -10.23
CA GLU A 683 -81.11 -6.74 -11.12
C GLU A 683 -81.12 -5.31 -10.54
N ASP A 684 -80.13 -4.47 -10.85
CA ASP A 684 -80.30 -3.36 -11.83
C ASP A 684 -79.03 -2.50 -11.99
N ASP A 685 -78.86 -2.06 -13.24
CA ASP A 685 -78.25 -0.83 -13.77
C ASP A 685 -76.93 -0.20 -13.25
N GLY A 686 -76.08 0.21 -14.21
CA GLY A 686 -75.15 1.32 -13.94
C GLY A 686 -73.95 1.47 -14.88
N ALA A 687 -74.17 2.12 -16.02
CA ALA A 687 -73.22 2.37 -17.09
C ALA A 687 -72.10 3.43 -16.83
N LYS A 688 -71.12 3.41 -17.77
CA LYS A 688 -70.22 4.50 -18.25
C LYS A 688 -68.89 4.76 -17.51
N ARG A 689 -67.77 4.76 -18.28
CA ARG A 689 -67.05 5.98 -18.75
C ARG A 689 -65.72 5.69 -19.49
N ARG A 690 -65.69 6.09 -20.77
CA ARG A 690 -64.62 6.76 -21.55
C ARG A 690 -65.40 7.68 -22.52
N ALA A 691 -65.03 8.89 -22.92
CA ALA A 691 -63.85 9.74 -22.78
C ALA A 691 -64.38 11.20 -22.64
N ASP A 692 -63.50 12.17 -22.40
CA ASP A 692 -63.49 13.44 -23.15
C ASP A 692 -62.33 14.35 -22.72
N ASP A 693 -61.71 14.91 -23.75
CA ASP A 693 -60.73 15.98 -23.80
C ASP A 693 -61.33 17.35 -23.41
N ASP A 694 -60.40 18.29 -23.16
CA ASP A 694 -60.48 19.75 -23.35
C ASP A 694 -61.61 20.57 -22.70
N ALA A 695 -61.24 21.46 -21.78
CA ALA A 695 -61.06 22.89 -22.10
C ALA A 695 -60.91 23.75 -20.84
N ASP A 696 -60.02 24.74 -20.99
CA ASP A 696 -59.71 25.86 -20.11
C ASP A 696 -60.91 26.74 -19.74
N GLU A 697 -60.83 27.44 -18.60
CA GLU A 697 -60.77 28.91 -18.57
C GLU A 697 -60.60 29.48 -17.14
N PHE A 698 -59.57 30.35 -17.03
CA PHE A 698 -59.44 31.55 -16.19
C PHE A 698 -59.42 31.46 -14.66
N ASP A 699 -58.60 32.21 -13.90
CA ASP A 699 -57.42 33.06 -14.13
C ASP A 699 -56.92 33.52 -12.73
N MET A 700 -55.74 34.10 -12.72
CA MET A 700 -55.13 35.03 -11.76
C MET A 700 -54.10 34.52 -10.75
N LYS A 701 -52.85 34.83 -11.16
CA LYS A 701 -51.77 35.52 -10.41
C LYS A 701 -51.14 34.75 -9.25
N GLY A 702 -49.83 34.52 -9.19
CA GLY A 702 -48.72 35.16 -9.88
C GLY A 702 -47.56 35.33 -8.90
N LYS A 703 -46.48 34.55 -9.10
CA LYS A 703 -45.04 34.87 -8.91
C LYS A 703 -44.64 35.79 -7.73
N LYS A 704 -43.79 35.30 -6.81
CA LYS A 704 -42.30 35.31 -6.89
C LYS A 704 -41.62 35.25 -5.50
N ALA A 705 -40.57 34.43 -5.46
CA ALA A 705 -39.24 34.70 -4.88
C ALA A 705 -38.93 34.57 -3.36
N LYS A 706 -37.89 33.74 -3.15
CA LYS A 706 -36.68 33.91 -2.32
C LYS A 706 -36.73 33.66 -0.79
N LYS A 707 -35.85 32.71 -0.43
CA LYS A 707 -34.90 32.68 0.71
C LYS A 707 -35.47 32.80 2.13
N GLY A 708 -35.10 31.81 2.96
CA GLY A 708 -34.54 32.13 4.28
C GLY A 708 -34.89 31.20 5.44
N LYS A 709 -33.86 30.47 5.89
CA LYS A 709 -33.43 30.31 7.29
C LYS A 709 -34.43 29.83 8.38
N LYS A 710 -33.99 28.70 8.98
CA LYS A 710 -33.78 28.46 10.42
C LYS A 710 -34.97 28.55 11.40
N SER A 711 -35.19 27.37 11.99
CA SER A 711 -35.03 27.06 13.42
C SER A 711 -36.27 26.97 14.32
N ASN A 712 -36.21 25.89 15.09
CA ASN A 712 -36.59 25.69 16.49
C ASN A 712 -38.04 25.33 16.84
N LYS A 713 -38.12 24.15 17.51
CA LYS A 713 -38.69 23.88 18.85
C LYS A 713 -40.14 24.32 19.08
N SER A 714 -41.01 23.59 19.80
CA SER A 714 -40.95 22.34 20.56
C SER A 714 -42.30 22.26 21.29
N THR A 715 -42.87 21.05 21.45
CA THR A 715 -43.78 20.63 22.55
C THR A 715 -45.13 21.36 22.71
N PRO A 716 -46.09 20.94 23.57
CA PRO A 716 -46.11 19.77 24.48
C PRO A 716 -47.39 18.91 24.42
N SER A 717 -47.33 17.68 24.94
CA SER A 717 -48.50 16.94 25.43
C SER A 717 -48.41 16.72 26.94
N LYS A 718 -49.57 16.82 27.61
CA LYS A 718 -49.80 16.91 29.06
C LYS A 718 -50.80 15.82 29.45
N LYS A 719 -50.56 15.17 30.62
CA LYS A 719 -51.52 14.57 31.59
C LYS A 719 -52.39 13.38 31.11
N GLY A 720 -52.80 12.40 31.93
CA GLY A 720 -52.75 12.14 33.38
C GLY A 720 -53.18 10.67 33.66
N LYS A 721 -52.65 9.98 34.67
CA LYS A 721 -53.13 9.80 36.08
C LYS A 721 -54.15 8.67 36.31
N LYS A 722 -53.76 7.73 37.21
CA LYS A 722 -54.51 6.83 38.16
C LYS A 722 -54.01 5.38 38.02
N GLY A 723 -53.73 4.56 39.04
CA GLY A 723 -53.79 4.64 40.50
C GLY A 723 -53.09 3.41 41.13
N THR A 724 -52.63 3.53 42.37
CA THR A 724 -51.99 2.53 43.27
C THR A 724 -53.04 1.65 44.00
N PRO A 725 -52.80 0.81 45.06
CA PRO A 725 -51.56 0.43 45.80
C PRO A 725 -51.45 -1.04 46.34
N SER A 726 -50.25 -1.46 46.82
CA SER A 726 -50.02 -2.27 48.05
C SER A 726 -48.50 -2.47 48.30
N LYS A 727 -47.86 -1.81 49.29
CA LYS A 727 -47.56 -2.24 50.70
C LYS A 727 -46.77 -3.57 50.76
N LYS A 728 -45.56 -3.67 51.34
CA LYS A 728 -45.18 -3.35 52.74
C LYS A 728 -43.65 -3.37 52.96
N ASP A 729 -43.20 -2.44 53.82
CA ASP A 729 -42.22 -2.54 54.94
C ASP A 729 -40.81 -3.14 54.74
N LYS A 730 -39.69 -2.64 55.32
CA LYS A 730 -39.35 -1.54 56.25
C LYS A 730 -37.81 -1.53 56.39
N GLY A 731 -37.19 -0.38 56.72
CA GLY A 731 -35.90 -0.40 57.44
C GLY A 731 -34.83 0.67 57.12
N THR A 732 -35.12 1.95 57.34
CA THR A 732 -34.14 3.04 57.65
C THR A 732 -33.43 2.81 59.02
N PRO A 733 -32.45 3.62 59.52
CA PRO A 733 -32.11 5.02 59.15
C PRO A 733 -30.61 5.43 59.16
N GLY A 734 -30.33 6.65 58.67
CA GLY A 734 -29.52 7.59 59.47
C GLY A 734 -28.53 8.52 58.76
N LYS A 735 -28.90 9.82 58.66
CA LYS A 735 -28.10 11.06 58.92
C LYS A 735 -26.84 11.28 58.02
N LYS A 736 -26.42 12.47 57.58
CA LYS A 736 -26.61 13.91 57.90
C LYS A 736 -25.88 14.66 56.74
N LYS A 737 -26.47 15.69 56.12
CA LYS A 737 -26.18 17.14 56.27
C LYS A 737 -24.79 17.66 55.82
N LYS A 738 -24.86 18.70 54.97
CA LYS A 738 -23.94 19.86 54.74
C LYS A 738 -22.64 19.54 53.98
N GLY A 739 -22.10 20.38 53.09
CA GLY A 739 -22.34 21.79 52.75
C GLY A 739 -21.00 22.54 52.62
N GLY A 740 -20.89 23.48 51.68
CA GLY A 740 -19.78 24.47 51.55
C GLY A 740 -18.58 23.95 50.74
N LYS A 741 -18.15 24.51 49.59
CA LYS A 741 -18.00 25.89 49.08
C LYS A 741 -16.86 26.68 49.75
N LYS A 742 -15.88 27.05 48.89
CA LYS A 742 -14.88 28.16 48.93
C LYS A 742 -13.48 27.94 49.54
N GLY A 743 -12.52 28.57 48.84
CA GLY A 743 -11.20 29.02 49.29
C GLY A 743 -10.09 28.08 48.82
N GLY A 744 -9.00 28.49 48.16
CA GLY A 744 -8.37 29.79 47.99
C GLY A 744 -6.85 29.56 47.98
N ARG A 745 -6.14 30.22 47.06
CA ARG A 745 -4.68 30.50 47.00
C ARG A 745 -3.73 29.67 47.88
N GLN A 746 -2.78 29.00 47.24
CA GLN A 746 -1.37 29.45 47.16
C GLN A 746 -0.72 28.90 45.90
#